data_AF-A0A4Q5P9B1-F1
#
_entry.id   AF-A0A4Q5P9B1-F1
#
_cell.length_a   1.000
_cell.length_b   1.000
_cell.length_c   1.000
_cell.angle_alpha   90.00
_cell.angle_beta   90.00
_cell.angle_gamma   90.00
#
_symmetry.space_group_name_H-M   'P 1'
#
loop_
_entity.id
_entity.type
_entity.pdbx_description
1 polymer ?
#
loop_
_entity_poly.entity_id
_entity_poly.type
_entity_poly.pdbx_seq_one_letter_code
_entity_poly.pdbx_strand_id
1 'polypeptide(L)'
;MTRIGHDTGLLTLVQAIELEDAGMAVLDADDRARGTREALRQAREEQTPADLLFTRVLYLRAAVLLDLVHRKAPALGVIARRWSLMRRLLVLLPLAAFVVGFASDHISDPHRLDLLSPPLLLVLLWNAAVYLYLAVGTLLPGRSRPALPGLLVDSWGWLMGRRGGLRTRVTARFASLWTALEGRVFVARCTAAMHLSAAAWAAGIGMSLALRGVFVRYAAGWESTYLDAGQVHGVLRLLFWPLTAIFGLEPFPLREIAAMENFGSAGQGGRHWVLLYGGLLVLVVIVPRGVLAALAFWRARRLNRSLVLDLEQPYFQALAAQLPRQVRAGLLAADAWQWQALARTWAPAPDGSLQLESAQGDQLVLMPPAGDAGRVDLVLDFSGEGGSGVPAPWNGASRVTAPWDSFGASWVREPQLFTALITGGPPACRHALERLRDAAALRNAVRFDTACDRLGEHLRDCAMAIDRQDFDTFYAASRAALHQQLAELHGWPVPVAGIQAGAAGDAGERGAPALWRSASAVTAAGAGAGAAAGALAGAKFGAALDIATGGATLGAGTMAGALGGAVAWVMQAWRRKGQHDEAARRVAEDALAHYLAIAHLGRDADAGADADADNVGDAGAPVGSAAAQPARGWRSEAVAELAVRWASFESALHAPPPAAGRDPLAVAFQAAASHIMAREFGGEAATALAAPA
;
A
#
# COMPACT_ATOMS: atom_id res chain seq x y z
N MET A 1 -16.18 -4.83 3.79
CA MET A 1 -16.56 -4.93 5.23
C MET A 1 -15.82 -6.11 5.86
N THR A 2 -14.64 -5.87 6.42
CA THR A 2 -13.76 -6.92 6.95
C THR A 2 -14.10 -7.24 8.41
N ARG A 3 -14.41 -8.51 8.71
CA ARG A 3 -14.57 -8.97 10.11
C ARG A 3 -13.21 -8.98 10.78
N ILE A 4 -13.12 -8.32 11.92
CA ILE A 4 -11.87 -8.02 12.60
C ILE A 4 -11.77 -8.82 13.92
N GLY A 5 -10.64 -9.52 14.09
CA GLY A 5 -10.27 -10.24 15.31
C GLY A 5 -9.40 -9.40 16.26
N HIS A 6 -9.44 -9.79 17.54
CA HIS A 6 -8.69 -9.44 18.77
C HIS A 6 -7.76 -8.21 18.94
N ASP A 7 -7.32 -7.48 17.90
CA ASP A 7 -6.22 -6.51 17.98
C ASP A 7 -6.62 -5.05 17.65
N THR A 8 -7.91 -4.74 17.59
CA THR A 8 -8.44 -3.38 17.39
C THR A 8 -7.92 -2.36 18.40
N GLY A 9 -7.73 -2.77 19.66
CA GLY A 9 -7.14 -1.90 20.68
C GLY A 9 -5.68 -1.52 20.41
N LEU A 10 -4.91 -2.33 19.68
CA LEU A 10 -3.54 -1.98 19.30
C LEU A 10 -3.55 -0.98 18.14
N LEU A 11 -4.43 -1.19 17.16
CA LEU A 11 -4.62 -0.27 16.04
C LEU A 11 -5.06 1.12 16.50
N THR A 12 -6.07 1.21 17.38
CA THR A 12 -6.52 2.51 17.91
C THR A 12 -5.47 3.20 18.78
N LEU A 13 -4.56 2.43 19.40
CA LEU A 13 -3.43 3.01 20.15
C LEU A 13 -2.40 3.63 19.21
N VAL A 14 -2.03 2.95 18.12
CA VAL A 14 -1.13 3.53 17.11
C VAL A 14 -1.73 4.74 16.45
N GLN A 15 -3.02 4.69 16.09
CA GLN A 15 -3.76 5.85 15.59
C GLN A 15 -3.68 7.03 16.56
N ALA A 16 -3.87 6.80 17.86
CA ALA A 16 -3.76 7.85 18.87
C ALA A 16 -2.33 8.41 19.02
N ILE A 17 -1.31 7.55 18.90
CA ILE A 17 0.10 7.97 18.94
C ILE A 17 0.41 8.87 17.75
N GLU A 18 0.08 8.44 16.53
CA GLU A 18 0.42 9.18 15.31
C GLU A 18 -0.32 10.52 15.19
N LEU A 19 -1.55 10.61 15.71
CA LEU A 19 -2.33 11.85 15.73
C LEU A 19 -1.79 12.87 16.75
N GLU A 20 -1.28 12.43 17.89
CA GLU A 20 -0.79 13.31 18.95
C GLU A 20 0.72 13.59 18.87
N ASP A 21 1.48 12.72 18.19
CA ASP A 21 2.90 12.91 17.84
C ASP A 21 3.04 13.67 16.51
N ALA A 22 2.38 14.83 16.42
CA ALA A 22 2.45 15.70 15.24
C ALA A 22 3.87 16.25 15.00
N GLY A 23 4.64 16.41 16.08
CA GLY A 23 6.04 16.83 16.02
C GLY A 23 7.02 15.72 15.62
N MET A 24 6.54 14.50 15.36
CA MET A 24 7.37 13.35 14.97
C MET A 24 8.54 13.08 15.93
N ALA A 25 8.29 13.30 17.24
CA ALA A 25 9.32 13.20 18.27
C ALA A 25 9.55 11.75 18.72
N VAL A 26 8.55 10.87 18.57
CA VAL A 26 8.64 9.45 18.93
C VAL A 26 8.78 8.58 17.70
N LEU A 27 7.91 8.81 16.71
CA LEU A 27 7.92 8.12 15.43
C LEU A 27 8.17 9.15 14.33
N ASP A 28 9.40 9.14 13.81
CA ASP A 28 9.77 9.98 12.68
C ASP A 28 9.11 9.50 11.38
N ALA A 29 9.18 10.31 10.32
CA ALA A 29 8.59 9.96 9.03
C ALA A 29 9.17 8.65 8.47
N ASP A 30 10.45 8.39 8.74
CA ASP A 30 11.18 7.25 8.21
C ASP A 30 10.79 5.96 8.95
N ASP A 31 10.59 6.01 10.27
CA ASP A 31 10.03 4.93 11.09
C ASP A 31 8.63 4.54 10.59
N ARG A 32 7.76 5.53 10.36
CA ARG A 32 6.39 5.30 9.88
C ARG A 32 6.39 4.67 8.48
N ALA A 33 7.27 5.13 7.60
CA ALA A 33 7.44 4.57 6.26
C ALA A 33 8.03 3.15 6.31
N ARG A 34 9.06 2.91 7.14
CA ARG A 34 9.65 1.59 7.38
C ARG A 34 8.61 0.60 7.93
N GLY A 35 7.82 1.02 8.92
CA GLY A 35 6.74 0.19 9.48
C GLY A 35 5.68 -0.18 8.46
N THR A 36 5.36 0.73 7.53
CA THR A 36 4.42 0.47 6.43
C THR A 36 5.01 -0.50 5.41
N ARG A 37 6.28 -0.31 5.01
CA ARG A 37 6.99 -1.22 4.08
C ARG A 37 7.12 -2.63 4.65
N GLU A 38 7.46 -2.75 5.92
CA GLU A 38 7.59 -4.04 6.59
C GLU A 38 6.24 -4.76 6.70
N ALA A 39 5.17 -4.04 7.04
CA ALA A 39 3.81 -4.59 7.05
C ALA A 39 3.35 -5.05 5.66
N LEU A 40 3.71 -4.31 4.60
CA LEU A 40 3.44 -4.70 3.22
C LEU A 40 4.23 -5.95 2.81
N ARG A 41 5.52 -6.03 3.16
CA ARG A 41 6.37 -7.20 2.90
C ARG A 41 5.76 -8.43 3.53
N GLN A 42 5.40 -8.37 4.82
CA GLN A 42 4.77 -9.46 5.54
C GLN A 42 3.42 -9.85 4.93
N ALA A 43 2.56 -8.88 4.58
CA ALA A 43 1.27 -9.19 3.96
C ALA A 43 1.40 -9.86 2.58
N ARG A 44 2.43 -9.52 1.81
CA ARG A 44 2.78 -10.16 0.53
C ARG A 44 3.31 -11.58 0.72
N GLU A 45 4.16 -11.80 1.71
CA GLU A 45 4.66 -13.14 2.09
C GLU A 45 3.54 -14.06 2.53
N GLU A 46 2.54 -13.52 3.23
CA GLU A 46 1.31 -14.23 3.60
C GLU A 46 0.34 -14.44 2.43
N GLN A 47 0.65 -13.95 1.23
CA GLN A 47 -0.20 -14.00 0.03
C GLN A 47 -1.62 -13.47 0.31
N THR A 48 -1.69 -12.37 1.06
CA THR A 48 -2.98 -11.79 1.47
C THR A 48 -3.81 -11.38 0.25
N PRO A 49 -5.07 -11.81 0.14
CA PRO A 49 -5.98 -11.36 -0.92
C PRO A 49 -6.09 -9.82 -1.01
N ALA A 50 -6.22 -9.29 -2.23
CA ALA A 50 -6.21 -7.85 -2.47
C ALA A 50 -7.33 -7.09 -1.72
N ASP A 51 -8.48 -7.70 -1.50
CA ASP A 51 -9.61 -7.15 -0.76
C ASP A 51 -9.35 -7.03 0.76
N LEU A 52 -8.46 -7.86 1.29
CA LEU A 52 -8.08 -7.90 2.71
C LEU A 52 -6.75 -7.18 2.99
N LEU A 53 -5.96 -6.92 1.94
CA LEU A 53 -4.60 -6.39 2.03
C LEU A 53 -4.52 -5.15 2.91
N PHE A 54 -5.38 -4.15 2.67
CA PHE A 54 -5.34 -2.92 3.45
C PHE A 54 -5.57 -3.18 4.94
N THR A 55 -6.63 -3.93 5.27
CA THR A 55 -6.96 -4.25 6.67
C THR A 55 -5.82 -5.03 7.32
N ARG A 56 -5.22 -5.99 6.61
CA ARG A 56 -4.10 -6.79 7.11
C ARG A 56 -2.86 -5.93 7.38
N VAL A 57 -2.52 -5.05 6.44
CA VAL A 57 -1.41 -4.10 6.58
C VAL A 57 -1.61 -3.18 7.79
N LEU A 58 -2.83 -2.70 8.07
CA LEU A 58 -3.10 -1.90 9.27
C LEU A 58 -2.73 -2.63 10.57
N TYR A 59 -3.09 -3.92 10.70
CA TYR A 59 -2.76 -4.71 11.89
C TYR A 59 -1.27 -4.98 12.03
N LEU A 60 -0.63 -5.42 10.94
CA LEU A 60 0.80 -5.71 10.93
C LEU A 60 1.61 -4.44 11.21
N ARG A 61 1.23 -3.33 10.59
CA ARG A 61 1.84 -2.01 10.83
C ARG A 61 1.67 -1.59 12.28
N ALA A 62 0.49 -1.77 12.87
CA ALA A 62 0.27 -1.42 14.26
C ALA A 62 1.18 -2.23 15.21
N ALA A 63 1.38 -3.53 14.93
CA ALA A 63 2.29 -4.37 15.70
C ALA A 63 3.75 -3.89 15.59
N VAL A 64 4.23 -3.64 14.37
CA VAL A 64 5.61 -3.17 14.10
C VAL A 64 5.87 -1.81 14.77
N LEU A 65 4.94 -0.86 14.63
CA LEU A 65 5.10 0.47 15.22
C LEU A 65 5.04 0.44 16.75
N LEU A 66 4.18 -0.39 17.36
CA LEU A 66 4.15 -0.51 18.81
C LEU A 66 5.44 -1.11 19.39
N ASP A 67 6.10 -2.02 18.67
CA ASP A 67 7.40 -2.55 19.06
C ASP A 67 8.51 -1.49 18.97
N LEU A 68 8.46 -0.61 17.97
CA LEU A 68 9.34 0.56 17.88
C LEU A 68 9.06 1.57 19.00
N VAL A 69 7.79 1.90 19.25
CA VAL A 69 7.38 2.80 20.35
C VAL A 69 7.80 2.23 21.71
N HIS A 70 7.71 0.92 21.91
CA HIS A 70 8.15 0.29 23.15
C HIS A 70 9.65 0.52 23.42
N ARG A 71 10.47 0.50 22.35
CA ARG A 71 11.91 0.75 22.41
C ARG A 71 12.26 2.23 22.55
N LYS A 72 11.68 3.11 21.74
CA LYS A 72 12.00 4.56 21.72
C LYS A 72 11.32 5.36 22.84
N ALA A 73 10.11 4.99 23.23
CA ALA A 73 9.28 5.70 24.22
C ALA A 73 8.60 4.71 25.20
N PRO A 74 9.35 4.09 26.12
CA PRO A 74 8.81 3.06 27.02
C PRO A 74 7.65 3.56 27.89
N ALA A 75 7.57 4.87 28.14
CA ALA A 75 6.47 5.52 28.86
C ALA A 75 5.13 5.42 28.11
N LEU A 76 5.11 5.40 26.77
CA LEU A 76 3.93 5.16 25.96
C LEU A 76 3.60 3.67 25.90
N GLY A 77 4.61 2.80 25.87
CA GLY A 77 4.43 1.34 25.92
C GLY A 77 3.72 0.85 27.19
N VAL A 78 3.71 1.63 28.28
CA VAL A 78 2.91 1.34 29.49
C VAL A 78 1.41 1.26 29.18
N ILE A 79 0.92 2.07 28.23
CA ILE A 79 -0.50 2.11 27.85
C ILE A 79 -0.93 0.74 27.29
N ALA A 80 -0.16 0.20 26.33
CA ALA A 80 -0.41 -1.12 25.75
C ALA A 80 -0.33 -2.25 26.81
N ARG A 81 0.67 -2.21 27.70
CA ARG A 81 0.81 -3.20 28.78
C ARG A 81 -0.37 -3.19 29.73
N ARG A 82 -0.79 -2.00 30.19
CA ARG A 82 -1.93 -1.84 31.10
C ARG A 82 -3.24 -2.30 30.47
N TRP A 83 -3.40 -2.05 29.17
CA TRP A 83 -4.51 -2.57 28.39
C TRP A 83 -4.57 -4.11 28.41
N SER A 84 -3.44 -4.77 28.12
CA SER A 84 -3.34 -6.23 28.15
C SER A 84 -3.58 -6.81 29.56
N LEU A 85 -3.08 -6.15 30.60
CA LEU A 85 -3.24 -6.56 31.99
C LEU A 85 -4.71 -6.52 32.39
N MET A 86 -5.44 -5.47 32.01
CA MET A 86 -6.86 -5.36 32.33
C MET A 86 -7.69 -6.49 31.69
N ARG A 87 -7.40 -6.84 30.43
CA ARG A 87 -8.04 -7.99 29.79
C ARG A 87 -7.77 -9.30 30.54
N ARG A 88 -6.53 -9.51 31.02
CA ARG A 88 -6.18 -10.66 31.86
C ARG A 88 -6.93 -10.63 33.20
N LEU A 89 -7.01 -9.47 33.86
CA LEU A 89 -7.74 -9.31 35.13
C LEU A 89 -9.21 -9.69 34.99
N LEU A 90 -9.89 -9.31 33.90
CA LEU A 90 -11.30 -9.70 33.67
C LEU A 90 -11.50 -11.22 33.59
N VAL A 91 -10.50 -11.97 33.12
CA VAL A 91 -10.53 -13.43 33.03
C VAL A 91 -10.13 -14.08 34.36
N LEU A 92 -9.18 -13.47 35.09
CA LEU A 92 -8.68 -14.00 36.37
C LEU A 92 -9.60 -13.66 37.55
N LEU A 93 -10.41 -12.62 37.46
CA LEU A 93 -11.26 -12.14 38.56
C LEU A 93 -12.24 -13.23 39.07
N PRO A 94 -12.94 -14.02 38.23
CA PRO A 94 -13.81 -15.07 38.74
C PRO A 94 -13.07 -16.20 39.44
N LEU A 95 -11.87 -16.53 38.98
CA LEU A 95 -11.02 -17.53 39.64
C LEU A 95 -10.57 -17.03 41.02
N ALA A 96 -10.13 -15.78 41.10
CA ALA A 96 -9.80 -15.15 42.38
C ALA A 96 -11.02 -15.10 43.31
N ALA A 97 -12.20 -14.79 42.79
CA ALA A 97 -13.45 -14.77 43.55
C ALA A 97 -13.81 -16.16 44.09
N PHE A 98 -13.63 -17.23 43.30
CA PHE A 98 -13.80 -18.61 43.77
C PHE A 98 -12.85 -18.94 44.92
N VAL A 99 -11.55 -18.65 44.76
CA VAL A 99 -10.53 -18.91 45.79
C VAL A 99 -10.83 -18.16 47.08
N VAL A 100 -11.20 -16.88 46.97
CA VAL A 100 -11.60 -16.06 48.13
C VAL A 100 -12.86 -16.61 48.78
N GLY A 101 -13.86 -17.05 48.01
CA GLY A 101 -15.08 -17.68 48.53
C GLY A 101 -14.78 -18.99 49.26
N PHE A 102 -13.91 -19.81 48.69
CA PHE A 102 -13.45 -21.06 49.29
C PHE A 102 -12.70 -20.83 50.61
N ALA A 103 -11.82 -19.84 50.65
CA ALA A 103 -11.04 -19.48 51.83
C ALA A 103 -11.84 -18.73 52.91
N SER A 104 -13.01 -18.16 52.57
CA SER A 104 -13.82 -17.34 53.51
C SER A 104 -14.37 -18.15 54.70
N ASP A 105 -14.49 -19.48 54.55
CA ASP A 105 -14.99 -20.39 55.58
C ASP A 105 -14.07 -20.51 56.80
N HIS A 106 -12.84 -19.98 56.75
CA HIS A 106 -11.91 -19.95 57.89
C HIS A 106 -12.23 -18.88 58.96
N ILE A 107 -13.26 -18.05 58.76
CA ILE A 107 -13.56 -16.87 59.61
C ILE A 107 -14.67 -17.15 60.64
N SER A 108 -15.24 -18.37 60.69
CA SER A 108 -16.32 -18.73 61.64
C SER A 108 -15.98 -19.94 62.50
N ASP A 109 -16.65 -20.05 63.65
CA ASP A 109 -16.36 -21.02 64.71
C ASP A 109 -16.42 -22.47 64.18
N PRO A 110 -15.35 -23.28 64.22
CA PRO A 110 -15.20 -24.45 63.33
C PRO A 110 -16.19 -25.61 63.53
N HIS A 111 -16.95 -25.61 64.63
CA HIS A 111 -17.80 -26.75 65.03
C HIS A 111 -19.29 -26.42 65.15
N ARG A 112 -19.67 -25.13 65.15
CA ARG A 112 -21.05 -24.66 65.36
C ARG A 112 -21.56 -23.94 64.12
N LEU A 113 -22.59 -24.49 63.50
CA LEU A 113 -23.30 -23.84 62.40
C LEU A 113 -24.61 -23.27 62.91
N ASP A 114 -24.76 -21.96 62.79
CA ASP A 114 -26.03 -21.29 63.07
C ASP A 114 -27.06 -21.63 61.99
N LEU A 115 -28.23 -22.10 62.43
CA LEU A 115 -29.38 -22.40 61.58
C LEU A 115 -29.83 -21.18 60.78
N LEU A 116 -29.61 -19.97 61.31
CA LEU A 116 -29.86 -18.67 60.67
C LEU A 116 -28.55 -17.94 60.35
N SER A 117 -27.55 -18.65 59.80
CA SER A 117 -26.23 -18.11 59.46
C SER A 117 -26.28 -16.68 58.88
N PRO A 118 -25.90 -15.65 59.66
CA PRO A 118 -25.98 -14.25 59.22
C PRO A 118 -25.18 -13.97 57.95
N PRO A 119 -23.96 -14.52 57.76
CA PRO A 119 -23.21 -14.36 56.51
C PRO A 119 -23.97 -14.88 55.29
N LEU A 120 -24.56 -16.08 55.36
CA LEU A 120 -25.28 -16.66 54.23
C LEU A 120 -26.60 -15.91 53.94
N LEU A 121 -27.31 -15.49 54.99
CA LEU A 121 -28.51 -14.65 54.83
C LEU A 121 -28.18 -13.32 54.16
N LEU A 122 -27.07 -12.67 54.52
CA LEU A 122 -26.60 -11.44 53.88
C LEU A 122 -26.32 -11.66 52.38
N VAL A 123 -25.67 -12.77 52.02
CA VAL A 123 -25.41 -13.12 50.62
C VAL A 123 -26.71 -13.28 49.82
N LEU A 124 -27.69 -13.98 50.39
CA LEU A 124 -28.98 -14.21 49.75
C LEU A 124 -29.77 -12.90 49.60
N LEU A 125 -29.85 -12.10 50.66
CA LEU A 125 -30.54 -10.81 50.67
C LEU A 125 -29.92 -9.83 49.67
N TRP A 126 -28.58 -9.76 49.61
CA TRP A 126 -27.87 -8.94 48.64
C TRP A 126 -28.19 -9.37 47.20
N ASN A 127 -28.23 -10.67 46.93
CA ASN A 127 -28.60 -11.16 45.60
C ASN A 127 -30.05 -10.80 45.25
N ALA A 128 -30.99 -10.96 46.18
CA ALA A 128 -32.37 -10.53 46.00
C ALA A 128 -32.48 -9.02 45.70
N ALA A 129 -31.75 -8.18 46.44
CA ALA A 129 -31.69 -6.74 46.21
C ALA A 129 -31.15 -6.39 44.81
N VAL A 130 -30.10 -7.08 44.35
CA VAL A 130 -29.56 -6.87 43.00
C VAL A 130 -30.55 -7.31 41.92
N TYR A 131 -31.26 -8.42 42.11
CA TYR A 131 -32.29 -8.84 41.14
C TYR A 131 -33.46 -7.87 41.10
N LEU A 132 -33.89 -7.37 42.25
CA LEU A 132 -34.90 -6.30 42.32
C LEU A 132 -34.42 -5.04 41.59
N TYR A 133 -33.18 -4.61 41.82
CA TYR A 133 -32.58 -3.48 41.12
C TYR A 133 -32.58 -3.68 39.59
N LEU A 134 -32.18 -4.86 39.11
CA LEU A 134 -32.19 -5.18 37.68
C LEU A 134 -33.62 -5.20 37.11
N ALA A 135 -34.59 -5.78 37.82
CA ALA A 135 -35.99 -5.86 37.40
C ALA A 135 -36.64 -4.47 37.33
N VAL A 136 -36.50 -3.65 38.37
CA VAL A 136 -36.97 -2.26 38.39
C VAL A 136 -36.35 -1.46 37.25
N GLY A 137 -35.05 -1.65 36.99
CA GLY A 137 -34.35 -1.02 35.88
C GLY A 137 -34.82 -1.45 34.48
N THR A 138 -35.53 -2.57 34.34
CA THR A 138 -36.18 -2.98 33.07
C THR A 138 -37.61 -2.46 32.91
N LEU A 139 -38.32 -2.24 34.02
CA LEU A 139 -39.72 -1.82 34.04
C LEU A 139 -39.91 -0.30 33.94
N LEU A 140 -38.88 0.49 34.21
CA LEU A 140 -38.89 1.96 34.12
C LEU A 140 -38.04 2.45 32.93
N PRO A 141 -38.53 2.35 31.68
CA PRO A 141 -37.86 2.95 30.52
C PRO A 141 -37.91 4.49 30.63
N GLY A 142 -36.76 5.17 30.51
CA GLY A 142 -36.69 6.64 30.43
C GLY A 142 -35.86 7.32 31.52
N ARG A 143 -35.52 6.63 32.61
CA ARG A 143 -34.42 7.09 33.47
C ARG A 143 -33.12 6.68 32.78
N SER A 144 -32.37 7.66 32.27
CA SER A 144 -30.98 7.48 31.87
C SER A 144 -30.29 6.71 33.00
N ARG A 145 -30.04 5.41 32.80
CA ARG A 145 -29.16 4.66 33.70
C ARG A 145 -27.91 5.54 33.79
N PRO A 146 -27.45 5.93 34.99
CA PRO A 146 -26.24 6.72 35.10
C PRO A 146 -25.23 6.00 34.21
N ALA A 147 -24.60 6.73 33.30
CA ALA A 147 -23.73 6.15 32.31
C ALA A 147 -22.49 5.60 33.03
N LEU A 148 -22.64 4.51 33.77
CA LEU A 148 -21.58 3.69 34.35
C LEU A 148 -20.54 3.35 33.28
N PRO A 149 -20.90 3.14 31.99
CA PRO A 149 -19.93 3.08 30.90
C PRO A 149 -19.07 4.34 30.79
N GLY A 150 -19.70 5.53 30.73
CA GLY A 150 -19.02 6.82 30.64
C GLY A 150 -18.20 7.11 31.89
N LEU A 151 -18.74 6.88 33.08
CA LEU A 151 -18.06 7.12 34.35
C LEU A 151 -16.87 6.17 34.55
N LEU A 152 -16.96 4.88 34.21
CA LEU A 152 -15.82 3.95 34.25
C LEU A 152 -14.76 4.31 33.22
N VAL A 153 -15.17 4.83 32.07
CA VAL A 153 -14.29 5.31 30.98
C VAL A 153 -13.63 6.65 31.32
N ASP A 154 -14.34 7.58 31.95
CA ASP A 154 -13.86 8.90 32.36
C ASP A 154 -12.94 8.77 33.58
N SER A 155 -13.29 7.90 34.52
CA SER A 155 -12.40 7.48 35.63
C SER A 155 -11.12 6.83 35.11
N TRP A 156 -11.17 6.20 33.92
CA TRP A 156 -9.99 5.59 33.29
C TRP A 156 -9.02 6.63 32.74
N GLY A 157 -9.55 7.70 32.12
CA GLY A 157 -8.75 8.85 31.69
C GLY A 157 -7.98 9.47 32.86
N TRP A 158 -8.63 9.55 34.03
CA TRP A 158 -8.02 10.01 35.28
C TRP A 158 -6.97 9.04 35.83
N LEU A 159 -7.24 7.73 35.85
CA LEU A 159 -6.32 6.69 36.35
C LEU A 159 -5.06 6.52 35.48
N MET A 160 -5.11 6.98 34.23
CA MET A 160 -4.01 6.91 33.26
C MET A 160 -3.26 8.24 33.07
N GLY A 161 -3.89 9.37 33.43
CA GLY A 161 -3.33 10.71 33.23
C GLY A 161 -2.63 11.27 34.48
N ARG A 162 -1.30 11.18 34.55
CA ARG A 162 -0.50 12.16 35.32
C ARG A 162 -0.35 13.44 34.48
N ARG A 163 -0.43 14.61 35.12
CA ARG A 163 -0.52 15.92 34.46
C ARG A 163 0.69 16.22 33.55
N GLY A 164 0.43 16.64 32.31
CA GLY A 164 1.39 17.17 31.34
C GLY A 164 2.04 16.16 30.37
N GLY A 165 2.21 16.56 29.11
CA GLY A 165 3.04 15.85 28.11
C GLY A 165 2.32 14.96 27.09
N LEU A 166 3.08 14.42 26.14
CA LEU A 166 2.61 13.60 25.01
C LEU A 166 1.79 12.38 25.48
N ARG A 167 2.24 11.68 26.52
CA ARG A 167 1.56 10.48 27.05
C ARG A 167 0.11 10.76 27.46
N THR A 168 -0.16 11.89 28.08
CA THR A 168 -1.50 12.22 28.58
C THR A 168 -2.44 12.53 27.44
N ARG A 169 -1.96 13.24 26.40
CA ARG A 169 -2.72 13.46 25.17
C ARG A 169 -2.99 12.17 24.41
N VAL A 170 -1.96 11.33 24.20
CA VAL A 170 -2.10 10.00 23.58
C VAL A 170 -3.10 9.13 24.32
N THR A 171 -3.04 9.13 25.66
CA THR A 171 -3.98 8.33 26.48
C THR A 171 -5.41 8.83 26.34
N ALA A 172 -5.64 10.15 26.41
CA ALA A 172 -6.97 10.73 26.25
C ALA A 172 -7.54 10.44 24.85
N ARG A 173 -6.71 10.61 23.81
CA ARG A 173 -7.08 10.31 22.42
C ARG A 173 -7.39 8.82 22.23
N PHE A 174 -6.53 7.94 22.73
CA PHE A 174 -6.74 6.50 22.72
C PHE A 174 -8.04 6.11 23.43
N ALA A 175 -8.30 6.65 24.62
CA ALA A 175 -9.53 6.38 25.35
C ALA A 175 -10.76 6.82 24.53
N SER A 176 -10.73 8.00 23.90
CA SER A 176 -11.86 8.46 23.06
C SER A 176 -12.11 7.57 21.84
N LEU A 177 -11.07 7.20 21.09
CA LEU A 177 -11.18 6.36 19.89
C LEU A 177 -11.60 4.94 20.26
N TRP A 178 -10.98 4.37 21.29
CA TRP A 178 -11.27 3.01 21.74
C TRP A 178 -12.68 2.89 22.32
N THR A 179 -13.16 3.89 23.06
CA THR A 179 -14.51 3.84 23.66
C THR A 179 -15.61 3.97 22.63
N ALA A 180 -15.40 4.79 21.60
CA ALA A 180 -16.30 4.88 20.45
C ALA A 180 -16.41 3.53 19.71
N LEU A 181 -15.29 2.80 19.59
CA LEU A 181 -15.24 1.51 18.91
C LEU A 181 -15.70 0.33 19.78
N GLU A 182 -15.05 0.08 20.91
CA GLU A 182 -15.20 -1.13 21.73
C GLU A 182 -15.95 -0.92 23.06
N GLY A 183 -16.29 0.32 23.44
CA GLY A 183 -16.81 0.62 24.79
C GLY A 183 -18.00 -0.24 25.19
N ARG A 184 -18.93 -0.48 24.25
CA ARG A 184 -20.11 -1.34 24.49
C ARG A 184 -19.76 -2.82 24.69
N VAL A 185 -18.75 -3.32 23.97
CA VAL A 185 -18.26 -4.70 24.10
C VAL A 185 -17.58 -4.85 25.46
N PHE A 186 -16.76 -3.87 25.85
CA PHE A 186 -16.07 -3.88 27.12
C PHE A 186 -17.02 -3.90 28.32
N VAL A 187 -18.04 -3.03 28.32
CA VAL A 187 -19.07 -3.02 29.38
C VAL A 187 -19.74 -4.38 29.49
N ALA A 188 -20.12 -5.01 28.37
CA ALA A 188 -20.74 -6.33 28.39
C ALA A 188 -19.80 -7.41 28.95
N ARG A 189 -18.49 -7.33 28.66
CA ARG A 189 -17.46 -8.21 29.25
C ARG A 189 -17.31 -7.97 30.77
N CYS A 190 -17.27 -6.73 31.22
CA CYS A 190 -17.23 -6.39 32.64
C CYS A 190 -18.47 -6.89 33.38
N THR A 191 -19.66 -6.71 32.82
CA THR A 191 -20.90 -7.25 33.39
C THR A 191 -20.86 -8.77 33.48
N ALA A 192 -20.38 -9.46 32.43
CA ALA A 192 -20.22 -10.90 32.46
C ALA A 192 -19.23 -11.34 33.55
N ALA A 193 -18.07 -10.70 33.64
CA ALA A 193 -17.05 -10.99 34.65
C ALA A 193 -17.59 -10.77 36.08
N MET A 194 -18.32 -9.68 36.34
CA MET A 194 -18.88 -9.40 37.66
C MET A 194 -19.91 -10.43 38.10
N HIS A 195 -20.83 -10.84 37.22
CA HIS A 195 -21.80 -11.89 37.53
C HIS A 195 -21.12 -13.25 37.71
N LEU A 196 -20.16 -13.58 36.85
CA LEU A 196 -19.40 -14.82 36.95
C LEU A 196 -18.59 -14.87 38.25
N SER A 197 -17.94 -13.77 38.65
CA SER A 197 -17.25 -13.67 39.93
C SER A 197 -18.17 -13.85 41.13
N ALA A 198 -19.38 -13.28 41.10
CA ALA A 198 -20.36 -13.49 42.17
C ALA A 198 -20.82 -14.95 42.25
N ALA A 199 -21.07 -15.61 41.10
CA ALA A 199 -21.40 -17.02 41.04
C ALA A 199 -20.24 -17.90 41.55
N ALA A 200 -19.02 -17.58 41.11
CA ALA A 200 -17.80 -18.30 41.47
C ALA A 200 -17.48 -18.17 42.97
N TRP A 201 -17.65 -16.99 43.55
CA TRP A 201 -17.49 -16.79 44.99
C TRP A 201 -18.50 -17.61 45.80
N ALA A 202 -19.78 -17.60 45.42
CA ALA A 202 -20.81 -18.43 46.06
C ALA A 202 -20.54 -19.93 45.87
N ALA A 203 -20.05 -20.35 44.71
CA ALA A 203 -19.61 -21.73 44.47
C ALA A 203 -18.40 -22.11 45.33
N GLY A 204 -17.46 -21.19 45.56
CA GLY A 204 -16.33 -21.37 46.48
C GLY A 204 -16.81 -21.60 47.91
N ILE A 205 -17.74 -20.79 48.41
CA ILE A 205 -18.37 -20.96 49.72
C ILE A 205 -19.04 -22.33 49.82
N GLY A 206 -19.90 -22.67 48.84
CA GLY A 206 -20.61 -23.95 48.82
C GLY A 206 -19.66 -25.15 48.77
N MET A 207 -18.58 -25.06 48.00
CA MET A 207 -17.54 -26.09 47.91
C MET A 207 -16.79 -26.25 49.23
N SER A 208 -16.47 -25.14 49.91
CA SER A 208 -15.79 -25.16 51.20
C SER A 208 -16.65 -25.86 52.27
N LEU A 209 -17.93 -25.51 52.34
CA LEU A 209 -18.91 -26.16 53.23
C LEU A 209 -19.06 -27.66 52.92
N ALA A 210 -19.14 -28.03 51.65
CA ALA A 210 -19.26 -29.42 51.24
C ALA A 210 -18.01 -30.24 51.60
N LEU A 211 -16.81 -29.71 51.30
CA LEU A 211 -15.55 -30.40 51.54
C LEU A 211 -15.26 -30.55 53.04
N ARG A 212 -15.49 -29.50 53.83
CA ARG A 212 -15.34 -29.58 55.29
C ARG A 212 -16.36 -30.56 55.89
N GLY A 213 -17.58 -30.62 55.37
CA GLY A 213 -18.58 -31.61 55.78
C GLY A 213 -18.18 -33.08 55.57
N VAL A 214 -17.12 -33.35 54.80
CA VAL A 214 -16.52 -34.69 54.66
C VAL A 214 -15.66 -35.05 55.89
N PHE A 215 -14.94 -34.08 56.45
CA PHE A 215 -13.95 -34.31 57.52
C PHE A 215 -14.44 -33.90 58.91
N VAL A 216 -15.40 -32.99 59.00
CA VAL A 216 -15.91 -32.42 60.25
C VAL A 216 -17.41 -32.64 60.36
N ARG A 217 -17.86 -33.14 61.51
CA ARG A 217 -19.30 -33.23 61.82
C ARG A 217 -19.79 -31.87 62.30
N TYR A 218 -20.65 -31.25 61.50
CA TYR A 218 -21.28 -29.98 61.86
C TYR A 218 -22.37 -30.15 62.92
N ALA A 219 -22.31 -29.37 64.00
CA ALA A 219 -23.44 -29.16 64.91
C ALA A 219 -24.26 -27.97 64.42
N ALA A 220 -25.40 -28.25 63.78
CA ALA A 220 -26.39 -27.25 63.41
C ALA A 220 -27.27 -26.93 64.63
N GLY A 221 -27.44 -25.65 64.94
CA GLY A 221 -28.24 -25.19 66.08
C GLY A 221 -28.61 -23.73 65.93
N TRP A 222 -29.54 -23.23 66.75
CA TRP A 222 -29.90 -21.82 66.77
C TRP A 222 -30.05 -21.33 68.21
N GLU A 223 -29.79 -20.04 68.40
CA GLU A 223 -29.96 -19.34 69.66
C GLU A 223 -30.67 -18.02 69.36
N SER A 224 -31.72 -17.69 70.11
CA SER A 224 -32.37 -16.37 69.99
C SER A 224 -32.91 -15.90 71.32
N THR A 225 -32.66 -14.63 71.64
CA THR A 225 -33.29 -13.96 72.78
C THR A 225 -34.74 -13.55 72.48
N TYR A 226 -35.11 -13.45 71.20
CA TYR A 226 -36.37 -12.85 70.76
C TYR A 226 -37.30 -13.82 70.01
N LEU A 227 -36.74 -14.87 69.41
CA LEU A 227 -37.49 -15.80 68.57
C LEU A 227 -37.72 -17.13 69.27
N ASP A 228 -38.93 -17.68 69.16
CA ASP A 228 -39.24 -19.04 69.56
C ASP A 228 -39.05 -20.05 68.40
N ALA A 229 -39.08 -21.36 68.72
CA ALA A 229 -38.91 -22.43 67.74
C ALA A 229 -39.96 -22.41 66.60
N GLY A 230 -41.18 -21.96 66.88
CA GLY A 230 -42.24 -21.83 65.89
C GLY A 230 -41.97 -20.69 64.90
N GLN A 231 -41.47 -19.56 65.39
CA GLN A 231 -41.07 -18.42 64.58
C GLN A 231 -39.85 -18.76 63.70
N VAL A 232 -38.83 -19.43 64.27
CA VAL A 232 -37.66 -19.92 63.49
C VAL A 232 -38.11 -20.91 62.41
N HIS A 233 -39.03 -21.84 62.74
CA HIS A 233 -39.62 -22.73 61.75
C HIS A 233 -40.33 -21.98 60.62
N GLY A 234 -41.09 -20.92 60.94
CA GLY A 234 -41.71 -20.05 59.94
C GLY A 234 -40.70 -19.40 58.99
N VAL A 235 -39.61 -18.85 59.54
CA VAL A 235 -38.54 -18.23 58.77
C VAL A 235 -37.84 -19.24 57.86
N LEU A 236 -37.46 -20.41 58.38
CA LEU A 236 -36.79 -21.45 57.59
C LEU A 236 -37.71 -22.03 56.52
N ARG A 237 -39.01 -22.18 56.81
CA ARG A 237 -40.00 -22.60 55.81
C ARG A 237 -40.10 -21.62 54.66
N LEU A 238 -40.07 -20.31 54.92
CA LEU A 238 -40.07 -19.29 53.87
C LEU A 238 -38.73 -19.28 53.10
N LEU A 239 -37.61 -19.36 53.81
CA LEU A 239 -36.27 -19.31 53.24
C LEU A 239 -36.00 -20.49 52.29
N PHE A 240 -36.40 -21.71 52.70
CA PHE A 240 -36.20 -22.94 51.93
C PHE A 240 -37.40 -23.33 51.07
N TRP A 241 -38.51 -22.57 51.11
CA TRP A 241 -39.67 -22.75 50.23
C TRP A 241 -39.30 -22.99 48.75
N PRO A 242 -38.39 -22.21 48.11
CA PRO A 242 -38.08 -22.44 46.70
C PRO A 242 -37.42 -23.81 46.46
N LEU A 243 -36.69 -24.35 47.43
CA LEU A 243 -36.07 -25.66 47.30
C LEU A 243 -37.07 -26.80 47.49
N THR A 244 -37.96 -26.67 48.46
CA THR A 244 -38.99 -27.69 48.70
C THR A 244 -40.02 -27.72 47.60
N ALA A 245 -40.39 -26.56 47.05
CA ALA A 245 -41.34 -26.45 45.93
C ALA A 245 -40.76 -26.96 44.60
N ILE A 246 -39.49 -26.65 44.29
CA ILE A 246 -38.88 -26.99 42.97
C ILE A 246 -38.25 -28.38 42.97
N PHE A 247 -37.55 -28.76 44.05
CA PHE A 247 -36.76 -29.99 44.11
C PHE A 247 -37.34 -31.05 45.05
N GLY A 248 -38.46 -30.76 45.74
CA GLY A 248 -39.07 -31.71 46.67
C GLY A 248 -38.18 -32.04 47.87
N LEU A 249 -37.22 -31.17 48.21
CA LEU A 249 -36.37 -31.38 49.38
C LEU A 249 -37.21 -31.33 50.67
N GLU A 250 -36.91 -32.22 51.61
CA GLU A 250 -37.61 -32.27 52.90
C GLU A 250 -37.31 -30.99 53.70
N PRO A 251 -38.32 -30.26 54.20
CA PRO A 251 -38.12 -29.12 55.07
C PRO A 251 -37.77 -29.56 56.50
N PHE A 252 -37.07 -28.70 57.25
CA PHE A 252 -36.86 -28.91 58.68
C PHE A 252 -38.20 -29.00 59.44
N PRO A 253 -38.54 -30.14 60.07
CA PRO A 253 -39.76 -30.28 60.85
C PRO A 253 -39.63 -29.49 62.16
N LEU A 254 -40.75 -28.97 62.67
CA LEU A 254 -40.77 -28.14 63.89
C LEU A 254 -40.11 -28.84 65.09
N ARG A 255 -40.32 -30.16 65.24
CA ARG A 255 -39.71 -30.97 66.31
C ARG A 255 -38.18 -30.99 66.26
N GLU A 256 -37.60 -30.96 65.06
CA GLU A 256 -36.16 -31.00 64.85
C GLU A 256 -35.56 -29.61 65.12
N ILE A 257 -36.24 -28.54 64.71
CA ILE A 257 -35.85 -27.16 65.02
C ILE A 257 -35.90 -26.91 66.53
N ALA A 258 -36.94 -27.37 67.23
CA ALA A 258 -37.03 -27.25 68.69
C ALA A 258 -35.90 -28.04 69.39
N ALA A 259 -35.52 -29.22 68.87
CA ALA A 259 -34.40 -29.99 69.40
C ALA A 259 -33.02 -29.33 69.16
N MET A 260 -32.91 -28.47 68.15
CA MET A 260 -31.70 -27.73 67.77
C MET A 260 -31.50 -26.43 68.56
N GLU A 261 -32.47 -26.03 69.39
CA GLU A 261 -32.38 -24.83 70.23
C GLU A 261 -31.20 -24.94 71.22
N ASN A 262 -30.43 -23.86 71.37
CA ASN A 262 -29.21 -23.81 72.18
C ASN A 262 -28.19 -24.93 71.84
N PHE A 263 -28.16 -25.36 70.58
CA PHE A 263 -27.33 -26.47 70.09
C PHE A 263 -27.58 -27.80 70.83
N GLY A 264 -28.80 -28.02 71.34
CA GLY A 264 -29.17 -29.21 72.13
C GLY A 264 -29.02 -30.55 71.40
N SER A 265 -29.15 -30.56 70.07
CA SER A 265 -28.98 -31.75 69.24
C SER A 265 -27.53 -31.91 68.77
N ALA A 266 -26.68 -32.55 69.59
CA ALA A 266 -25.24 -32.76 69.38
C ALA A 266 -24.83 -33.34 68.00
N GLY A 267 -24.81 -32.50 66.95
CA GLY A 267 -24.42 -32.90 65.59
C GLY A 267 -25.51 -33.51 64.71
N GLN A 268 -26.78 -33.51 65.14
CA GLN A 268 -27.90 -33.90 64.25
C GLN A 268 -28.29 -32.72 63.35
N GLY A 269 -28.68 -32.99 62.10
CA GLY A 269 -29.12 -31.98 61.13
C GLY A 269 -28.03 -31.22 60.34
N GLY A 270 -26.74 -31.34 60.69
CA GLY A 270 -25.65 -30.66 59.96
C GLY A 270 -25.60 -30.97 58.45
N ARG A 271 -25.77 -32.25 58.07
CA ARG A 271 -25.86 -32.63 56.64
C ARG A 271 -27.06 -32.00 55.94
N HIS A 272 -28.21 -31.99 56.62
CA HIS A 272 -29.45 -31.45 56.08
C HIS A 272 -29.34 -29.93 55.88
N TRP A 273 -28.72 -29.24 56.84
CA TRP A 273 -28.38 -27.82 56.73
C TRP A 273 -27.48 -27.53 55.53
N VAL A 274 -26.39 -28.30 55.34
CA VAL A 274 -25.46 -28.11 54.21
C VAL A 274 -26.17 -28.33 52.87
N LEU A 275 -27.05 -29.34 52.78
CA LEU A 275 -27.83 -29.61 51.56
C LEU A 275 -28.80 -28.48 51.24
N LEU A 276 -29.53 -27.97 52.24
CA LEU A 276 -30.50 -26.89 52.04
C LEU A 276 -29.81 -25.56 51.73
N TYR A 277 -28.80 -25.14 52.50
CA TYR A 277 -28.07 -23.90 52.20
C TYR A 277 -27.24 -24.00 50.91
N GLY A 278 -26.60 -25.14 50.65
CA GLY A 278 -25.91 -25.40 49.39
C GLY A 278 -26.86 -25.35 48.20
N GLY A 279 -28.02 -26.00 48.31
CA GLY A 279 -29.09 -25.93 47.31
C GLY A 279 -29.58 -24.49 47.08
N LEU A 280 -29.75 -23.71 48.16
CA LEU A 280 -30.22 -22.33 48.07
C LEU A 280 -29.19 -21.41 47.41
N LEU A 281 -27.90 -21.58 47.73
CA LEU A 281 -26.81 -20.91 47.04
C LEU A 281 -26.80 -21.26 45.55
N VAL A 282 -26.97 -22.54 45.20
CA VAL A 282 -27.06 -22.96 43.79
C VAL A 282 -28.25 -22.30 43.09
N LEU A 283 -29.43 -22.38 43.68
CA LEU A 283 -30.68 -21.95 43.07
C LEU A 283 -30.82 -20.43 42.98
N VAL A 284 -30.47 -19.70 44.04
CA VAL A 284 -30.70 -18.24 44.14
C VAL A 284 -29.50 -17.44 43.67
N VAL A 285 -28.29 -17.98 43.78
CA VAL A 285 -27.06 -17.24 43.47
C VAL A 285 -26.37 -17.82 42.23
N ILE A 286 -25.88 -19.05 42.29
CA ILE A 286 -24.97 -19.60 41.26
C ILE A 286 -25.67 -19.69 39.91
N VAL A 287 -26.85 -20.30 39.85
CA VAL A 287 -27.59 -20.49 38.59
C VAL A 287 -28.04 -19.15 37.99
N PRO A 288 -28.76 -18.25 38.70
CA PRO A 288 -29.21 -17.01 38.10
C PRO A 288 -28.06 -16.08 37.70
N ARG A 289 -26.98 -16.00 38.51
CA ARG A 289 -25.78 -15.24 38.14
C ARG A 289 -25.05 -15.85 36.96
N GLY A 290 -24.98 -17.19 36.88
CA GLY A 290 -24.44 -17.90 35.72
C GLY A 290 -25.20 -17.58 34.44
N VAL A 291 -26.53 -17.57 34.49
CA VAL A 291 -27.38 -17.18 33.37
C VAL A 291 -27.14 -15.72 32.97
N LEU A 292 -27.12 -14.78 33.92
CA LEU A 292 -26.82 -13.37 33.65
C LEU A 292 -25.42 -13.16 33.04
N ALA A 293 -24.42 -13.90 33.53
CA ALA A 293 -23.07 -13.90 32.96
C ALA A 293 -23.06 -14.42 31.52
N ALA A 294 -23.75 -15.53 31.25
CA ALA A 294 -23.86 -16.10 29.91
C ALA A 294 -24.57 -15.15 28.93
N LEU A 295 -25.66 -14.51 29.35
CA LEU A 295 -26.38 -13.50 28.54
C LEU A 295 -25.49 -12.28 28.24
N ALA A 296 -24.77 -11.77 29.24
CA ALA A 296 -23.83 -10.66 29.07
C ALA A 296 -22.68 -11.03 28.13
N PHE A 297 -22.15 -12.25 28.25
CA PHE A 297 -21.10 -12.76 27.37
C PHE A 297 -21.58 -12.97 25.94
N TRP A 298 -22.80 -13.50 25.76
CA TRP A 298 -23.44 -13.61 24.45
C TRP A 298 -23.66 -12.24 23.81
N ARG A 299 -24.11 -11.25 24.59
CA ARG A 299 -24.23 -9.86 24.13
C ARG A 299 -22.86 -9.29 23.72
N ALA A 300 -21.82 -9.52 24.51
CA ALA A 300 -20.45 -9.12 24.17
C ALA A 300 -19.98 -9.76 22.85
N ARG A 301 -20.24 -11.07 22.66
CA ARG A 301 -19.94 -11.78 21.40
C ARG A 301 -20.71 -11.22 20.21
N ARG A 302 -22.01 -10.92 20.36
CA ARG A 302 -22.82 -10.30 19.30
C ARG A 302 -22.29 -8.92 18.91
N LEU A 303 -22.05 -8.06 19.89
CA LEU A 303 -21.50 -6.72 19.66
C LEU A 303 -20.10 -6.78 19.02
N ASN A 304 -19.25 -7.72 19.46
CA ASN A 304 -17.92 -7.91 18.89
C ASN A 304 -17.97 -8.34 17.41
N ARG A 305 -19.00 -9.12 17.02
CA ARG A 305 -19.22 -9.52 15.63
C ARG A 305 -19.73 -8.39 14.74
N SER A 306 -20.34 -7.36 15.31
CA SER A 306 -20.81 -6.17 14.60
C SER A 306 -19.83 -4.99 14.67
N LEU A 307 -18.63 -5.18 15.22
CA LEU A 307 -17.60 -4.15 15.21
C LEU A 307 -17.11 -3.94 13.78
N VAL A 308 -17.26 -2.72 13.29
CA VAL A 308 -16.76 -2.29 11.98
C VAL A 308 -15.83 -1.12 12.23
N LEU A 309 -14.61 -1.22 11.70
CA LEU A 309 -13.69 -0.09 11.67
C LEU A 309 -14.12 0.81 10.50
N ASP A 310 -14.35 2.07 10.80
CA ASP A 310 -14.65 3.07 9.79
C ASP A 310 -13.36 3.47 9.06
N LEU A 311 -13.14 2.87 7.89
CA LEU A 311 -11.97 3.13 7.05
C LEU A 311 -12.09 4.46 6.28
N GLU A 312 -13.25 5.11 6.32
CA GLU A 312 -13.47 6.41 5.66
C GLU A 312 -12.90 7.58 6.47
N GLN A 313 -12.43 7.34 7.69
CA GLN A 313 -11.80 8.39 8.49
C GLN A 313 -10.55 8.93 7.78
N PRO A 314 -10.29 10.26 7.86
CA PRO A 314 -9.16 10.90 7.18
C PRO A 314 -7.80 10.24 7.49
N TYR A 315 -7.62 9.73 8.71
CA TYR A 315 -6.42 8.98 9.11
C TYR A 315 -6.20 7.73 8.27
N PHE A 316 -7.24 6.89 8.11
CA PHE A 316 -7.12 5.65 7.33
C PHE A 316 -7.04 5.93 5.84
N GLN A 317 -7.74 6.96 5.35
CA GLN A 317 -7.63 7.40 3.95
C GLN A 317 -6.22 7.89 3.60
N ALA A 318 -5.59 8.69 4.49
CA ALA A 318 -4.21 9.12 4.32
C ALA A 318 -3.22 7.95 4.33
N LEU A 319 -3.49 6.91 5.12
CA LEU A 319 -2.65 5.72 5.17
C LEU A 319 -2.88 4.79 3.95
N ALA A 320 -4.13 4.66 3.49
CA ALA A 320 -4.47 3.93 2.27
C ALA A 320 -3.78 4.54 1.05
N ALA A 321 -3.71 5.88 0.99
CA ALA A 321 -3.02 6.61 -0.07
C ALA A 321 -1.51 6.30 -0.14
N GLN A 322 -0.87 5.88 0.96
CA GLN A 322 0.55 5.53 1.01
C GLN A 322 0.83 4.10 0.53
N LEU A 323 -0.19 3.27 0.35
CA LEU A 323 0.01 1.88 -0.06
C LEU A 323 0.14 1.77 -1.58
N PRO A 324 0.94 0.80 -2.06
CA PRO A 324 1.06 0.52 -3.47
C PRO A 324 -0.30 0.14 -4.04
N ARG A 325 -0.66 0.75 -5.16
CA ARG A 325 -1.89 0.44 -5.89
C ARG A 325 -1.57 -0.04 -7.30
N GLN A 326 -2.26 -1.09 -7.72
CA GLN A 326 -2.33 -1.45 -9.13
C GLN A 326 -3.51 -0.70 -9.75
N VAL A 327 -3.23 0.12 -10.77
CA VAL A 327 -4.19 0.84 -11.59
C VAL A 327 -4.23 0.16 -12.96
N ARG A 328 -5.40 -0.35 -13.34
CA ARG A 328 -5.63 -0.97 -14.65
C ARG A 328 -6.31 0.02 -15.58
N ALA A 329 -5.66 0.32 -16.70
CA ALA A 329 -6.14 1.26 -17.70
C ALA A 329 -6.38 0.51 -19.01
N GLY A 330 -7.63 0.47 -19.47
CA GLY A 330 -7.95 -0.07 -20.79
C GLY A 330 -7.61 0.97 -21.87
N LEU A 331 -6.84 0.60 -22.89
CA LEU A 331 -6.48 1.51 -23.96
C LEU A 331 -7.44 1.38 -25.16
N LEU A 332 -7.98 2.51 -25.63
CA LEU A 332 -8.85 2.60 -26.80
C LEU A 332 -8.22 3.45 -27.90
N ALA A 333 -8.58 3.09 -29.14
CA ALA A 333 -8.22 3.82 -30.36
C ALA A 333 -6.72 4.11 -30.48
N ALA A 334 -5.91 3.13 -30.06
CA ALA A 334 -4.47 3.18 -30.24
C ALA A 334 -4.07 2.42 -31.50
N ASP A 335 -3.33 3.07 -32.38
CA ASP A 335 -2.71 2.41 -33.52
C ASP A 335 -1.60 1.46 -33.06
N ALA A 336 -1.27 0.48 -33.90
CA ALA A 336 -0.18 -0.48 -33.62
C ALA A 336 1.16 0.23 -33.31
N TRP A 337 1.46 1.33 -34.02
CA TRP A 337 2.69 2.09 -33.81
C TRP A 337 2.70 2.85 -32.47
N GLN A 338 1.55 3.36 -32.00
CA GLN A 338 1.41 4.04 -30.71
C GLN A 338 1.62 3.06 -29.56
N TRP A 339 1.05 1.86 -29.68
CA TRP A 339 1.29 0.76 -28.75
C TRP A 339 2.78 0.42 -28.67
N GLN A 340 3.43 0.27 -29.83
CA GLN A 340 4.83 -0.06 -29.91
C GLN A 340 5.73 1.06 -29.36
N ALA A 341 5.32 2.32 -29.49
CA ALA A 341 6.01 3.46 -28.90
C ALA A 341 5.98 3.45 -27.37
N LEU A 342 4.85 3.06 -26.76
CA LEU A 342 4.77 2.85 -25.31
C LEU A 342 5.56 1.61 -24.85
N ALA A 343 5.51 0.52 -25.62
CA ALA A 343 6.21 -0.72 -25.31
C ALA A 343 7.75 -0.57 -25.26
N ARG A 344 8.31 0.48 -25.87
CA ARG A 344 9.75 0.80 -25.78
C ARG A 344 10.15 1.38 -24.42
N THR A 345 9.24 2.08 -23.76
CA THR A 345 9.52 2.76 -22.50
C THR A 345 8.93 2.03 -21.29
N TRP A 346 7.89 1.22 -21.50
CA TRP A 346 7.16 0.50 -20.46
C TRP A 346 7.45 -1.01 -20.55
N ALA A 347 7.45 -1.71 -19.41
CA ALA A 347 7.80 -3.12 -19.37
C ALA A 347 6.67 -3.98 -19.94
N PRO A 348 6.91 -4.84 -20.94
CA PRO A 348 5.91 -5.76 -21.44
C PRO A 348 5.66 -6.89 -20.44
N ALA A 349 4.42 -7.29 -20.29
CA ALA A 349 4.00 -8.43 -19.47
C ALA A 349 3.61 -9.64 -20.34
N PRO A 350 3.62 -10.87 -19.79
CA PRO A 350 3.35 -12.09 -20.55
C PRO A 350 1.94 -12.15 -21.17
N ASP A 351 1.00 -11.42 -20.58
CA ASP A 351 -0.38 -11.29 -21.04
C ASP A 351 -0.55 -10.25 -22.17
N GLY A 352 0.55 -9.68 -22.65
CA GLY A 352 0.55 -8.63 -23.67
C GLY A 352 0.16 -7.26 -23.13
N SER A 353 0.05 -7.06 -21.80
CA SER A 353 -0.12 -5.74 -21.20
C SER A 353 1.21 -4.98 -21.09
N LEU A 354 1.14 -3.65 -20.99
CA LEU A 354 2.31 -2.81 -20.69
C LEU A 354 2.25 -2.32 -19.25
N GLN A 355 3.36 -2.41 -18.53
CA GLN A 355 3.44 -2.11 -17.12
C GLN A 355 4.45 -1.01 -16.84
N LEU A 356 4.04 -0.07 -16.01
CA LEU A 356 4.90 0.94 -15.41
C LEU A 356 4.85 0.80 -13.90
N GLU A 357 6.01 0.74 -13.25
CA GLU A 357 6.12 0.58 -11.80
C GLU A 357 6.75 1.83 -11.15
N SER A 358 6.22 2.22 -9.99
CA SER A 358 6.82 3.25 -9.12
C SER A 358 7.82 2.61 -8.15
N ALA A 359 8.76 3.38 -7.62
CA ALA A 359 9.69 2.89 -6.58
C ALA A 359 8.98 2.38 -5.30
N GLN A 360 7.71 2.74 -5.11
CA GLN A 360 6.89 2.34 -3.97
C GLN A 360 6.03 1.11 -4.28
N GLY A 361 6.11 0.57 -5.50
CA GLY A 361 5.40 -0.62 -5.97
C GLY A 361 4.00 -0.33 -6.51
N ASP A 362 3.66 0.93 -6.81
CA ASP A 362 2.46 1.22 -7.61
C ASP A 362 2.68 0.72 -9.02
N GLN A 363 1.63 0.18 -9.64
CA GLN A 363 1.69 -0.33 -11.00
C GLN A 363 0.59 0.29 -11.84
N LEU A 364 0.94 0.83 -13.00
CA LEU A 364 -0.01 1.16 -14.05
C LEU A 364 0.08 0.09 -15.13
N VAL A 365 -1.02 -0.64 -15.32
CA VAL A 365 -1.13 -1.72 -16.30
C VAL A 365 -2.03 -1.24 -17.43
N LEU A 366 -1.46 -1.01 -18.61
CA LEU A 366 -2.20 -0.75 -19.84
C LEU A 366 -2.64 -2.07 -20.46
N MET A 367 -3.95 -2.25 -20.57
CA MET A 367 -4.56 -3.41 -21.18
C MET A 367 -4.92 -3.12 -22.64
N PRO A 368 -4.52 -4.00 -23.60
CA PRO A 368 -4.98 -3.87 -24.97
C PRO A 368 -6.49 -4.18 -25.06
N PRO A 369 -7.19 -3.67 -26.08
CA PRO A 369 -8.58 -4.02 -26.35
C PRO A 369 -8.67 -5.44 -26.93
N ALA A 370 -8.39 -6.46 -26.11
CA ALA A 370 -8.54 -7.87 -26.46
C ALA A 370 -9.73 -8.49 -25.71
N GLY A 371 -10.38 -9.48 -26.32
CA GLY A 371 -11.70 -10.00 -25.92
C GLY A 371 -11.81 -10.63 -24.52
N ASP A 372 -10.69 -10.91 -23.85
CA ASP A 372 -10.64 -11.51 -22.49
C ASP A 372 -10.18 -10.51 -21.41
N ALA A 373 -10.20 -9.21 -21.72
CA ALA A 373 -9.73 -8.17 -20.80
C ALA A 373 -10.58 -8.11 -19.52
N GLY A 374 -9.95 -8.33 -18.37
CA GLY A 374 -10.54 -8.18 -17.05
C GLY A 374 -11.02 -6.75 -16.76
N ARG A 375 -11.61 -6.55 -15.56
CA ARG A 375 -12.06 -5.21 -15.12
C ARG A 375 -10.89 -4.21 -15.06
N VAL A 376 -11.16 -3.00 -15.54
CA VAL A 376 -10.25 -1.85 -15.52
C VAL A 376 -10.76 -0.76 -14.57
N ASP A 377 -9.85 0.03 -14.00
CA ASP A 377 -10.18 1.17 -13.15
C ASP A 377 -10.54 2.40 -13.97
N LEU A 378 -9.92 2.56 -15.14
CA LEU A 378 -10.15 3.66 -16.07
C LEU A 378 -9.95 3.21 -17.52
N VAL A 379 -10.48 4.00 -18.45
CA VAL A 379 -10.32 3.82 -19.90
C VAL A 379 -9.60 5.03 -20.47
N LEU A 380 -8.47 4.78 -21.13
CA LEU A 380 -7.64 5.80 -21.78
C LEU A 380 -7.94 5.82 -23.27
N ASP A 381 -8.30 6.98 -23.79
CA ASP A 381 -8.71 7.18 -25.18
C ASP A 381 -7.76 8.13 -25.90
N PHE A 382 -7.08 7.61 -26.93
CA PHE A 382 -6.13 8.39 -27.74
C PHE A 382 -6.79 9.10 -28.93
N SER A 383 -8.03 8.76 -29.30
CA SER A 383 -8.66 9.35 -30.49
C SER A 383 -9.21 10.76 -30.27
N GLY A 384 -9.46 11.18 -29.02
CA GLY A 384 -10.05 12.50 -28.74
C GLY A 384 -11.54 12.59 -29.06
N GLU A 385 -11.99 11.86 -30.08
CA GLU A 385 -13.36 11.69 -30.50
C GLU A 385 -13.94 10.51 -29.72
N GLY A 386 -15.09 10.67 -29.06
CA GLY A 386 -15.67 9.65 -28.18
C GLY A 386 -16.09 8.35 -28.88
N GLY A 387 -15.14 7.58 -29.41
CA GLY A 387 -15.33 6.43 -30.27
C GLY A 387 -16.21 5.36 -29.63
N SER A 388 -17.09 4.78 -30.46
CA SER A 388 -17.90 3.61 -30.17
C SER A 388 -17.04 2.36 -30.28
N GLY A 389 -16.89 1.61 -29.19
CA GLY A 389 -16.08 0.37 -29.18
C GLY A 389 -15.58 -0.09 -27.83
N VAL A 390 -16.11 0.44 -26.71
CA VAL A 390 -15.69 0.04 -25.37
C VAL A 390 -16.05 -1.44 -25.13
N PRO A 391 -15.08 -2.31 -24.80
CA PRO A 391 -15.37 -3.68 -24.40
C PRO A 391 -16.38 -3.71 -23.25
N ALA A 392 -17.35 -4.64 -23.32
CA ALA A 392 -18.33 -4.85 -22.26
C ALA A 392 -17.76 -4.88 -20.82
N PRO A 393 -16.60 -5.51 -20.53
CA PRO A 393 -16.03 -5.53 -19.17
C PRO A 393 -15.52 -4.17 -18.67
N TRP A 394 -15.35 -3.18 -19.55
CA TRP A 394 -14.87 -1.83 -19.20
C TRP A 394 -16.02 -0.84 -18.99
N ASN A 395 -17.26 -1.27 -19.21
CA ASN A 395 -18.44 -0.45 -18.96
C ASN A 395 -18.53 -0.02 -17.49
N GLY A 396 -18.53 1.29 -17.24
CA GLY A 396 -18.61 1.89 -15.91
C GLY A 396 -17.28 2.44 -15.35
N ALA A 397 -16.16 2.23 -16.04
CA ALA A 397 -14.89 2.86 -15.70
C ALA A 397 -14.83 4.33 -16.16
N SER A 398 -14.07 5.17 -15.46
CA SER A 398 -13.88 6.58 -15.85
C SER A 398 -13.13 6.67 -17.18
N ARG A 399 -13.71 7.36 -18.17
CA ARG A 399 -13.04 7.62 -19.46
C ARG A 399 -12.16 8.86 -19.35
N VAL A 400 -10.90 8.72 -19.75
CA VAL A 400 -9.88 9.77 -19.78
C VAL A 400 -9.43 9.96 -21.21
N THR A 401 -9.62 11.16 -21.75
CA THR A 401 -9.15 11.52 -23.08
C THR A 401 -7.75 12.08 -22.99
N ALA A 402 -6.80 11.48 -23.71
CA ALA A 402 -5.41 11.94 -23.80
C ALA A 402 -4.92 11.69 -25.24
N PRO A 403 -5.18 12.61 -26.18
CA PRO A 403 -4.82 12.40 -27.57
C PRO A 403 -3.30 12.23 -27.70
N TRP A 404 -2.86 11.36 -28.61
CA TRP A 404 -1.43 11.09 -28.77
C TRP A 404 -0.62 12.37 -28.99
N ASP A 405 -1.13 13.32 -29.77
CA ASP A 405 -0.47 14.59 -30.05
C ASP A 405 -0.28 15.48 -28.81
N SER A 406 -1.01 15.23 -27.72
CA SER A 406 -0.80 15.97 -26.47
C SER A 406 0.45 15.50 -25.73
N PHE A 407 0.91 14.27 -25.88
CA PHE A 407 2.02 13.74 -25.07
C PHE A 407 3.04 12.87 -25.81
N GLY A 408 2.61 12.14 -26.84
CA GLY A 408 3.37 11.09 -27.51
C GLY A 408 4.55 11.60 -28.33
N ALA A 409 4.41 12.80 -28.90
CA ALA A 409 5.40 13.44 -29.77
C ALA A 409 6.80 13.64 -29.14
N SER A 410 6.90 13.66 -27.81
CA SER A 410 8.19 13.71 -27.09
C SER A 410 8.08 13.16 -25.68
N TRP A 411 9.14 12.53 -25.18
CA TRP A 411 9.21 12.10 -23.79
C TRP A 411 9.08 13.27 -22.79
N VAL A 412 9.42 14.50 -23.22
CA VAL A 412 9.26 15.72 -22.41
C VAL A 412 7.79 16.04 -22.15
N ARG A 413 6.89 15.58 -23.03
CA ARG A 413 5.44 15.78 -22.89
C ARG A 413 4.73 14.61 -22.23
N GLU A 414 5.41 13.49 -21.96
CA GLU A 414 4.83 12.34 -21.23
C GLU A 414 4.15 12.72 -19.90
N PRO A 415 4.63 13.70 -19.10
CA PRO A 415 3.90 14.12 -17.89
C PRO A 415 2.45 14.57 -18.15
N GLN A 416 2.12 15.04 -19.36
CA GLN A 416 0.76 15.44 -19.74
C GLN A 416 -0.21 14.26 -19.77
N LEU A 417 0.26 13.06 -20.13
CA LEU A 417 -0.53 11.82 -20.02
C LEU A 417 -0.97 11.58 -18.57
N PHE A 418 -0.03 11.69 -17.63
CA PHE A 418 -0.34 11.49 -16.22
C PHE A 418 -1.21 12.61 -15.67
N THR A 419 -1.03 13.86 -16.11
CA THR A 419 -1.94 14.96 -15.75
C THR A 419 -3.36 14.66 -16.18
N ALA A 420 -3.58 14.14 -17.39
CA ALA A 420 -4.90 13.70 -17.84
C ALA A 420 -5.46 12.55 -16.99
N LEU A 421 -4.63 11.54 -16.68
CA LEU A 421 -5.02 10.42 -15.82
C LEU A 421 -5.36 10.86 -14.38
N ILE A 422 -4.62 11.80 -13.81
CA ILE A 422 -4.82 12.33 -12.46
C ILE A 422 -6.12 13.15 -12.37
N THR A 423 -6.41 13.95 -13.38
CA THR A 423 -7.58 14.84 -13.42
C THR A 423 -8.86 14.09 -13.80
N GLY A 424 -8.79 13.19 -14.79
CA GLY A 424 -9.94 12.46 -15.32
C GLY A 424 -10.17 11.09 -14.68
N GLY A 425 -9.17 10.52 -14.00
CA GLY A 425 -9.24 9.20 -13.40
C GLY A 425 -9.99 9.16 -12.05
N PRO A 426 -10.20 7.96 -11.49
CA PRO A 426 -10.85 7.79 -10.19
C PRO A 426 -10.07 8.52 -9.07
N PRO A 427 -10.74 9.28 -8.18
CA PRO A 427 -10.07 10.02 -7.10
C PRO A 427 -9.20 9.13 -6.20
N ALA A 428 -9.61 7.87 -6.01
CA ALA A 428 -8.89 6.90 -5.20
C ALA A 428 -7.52 6.48 -5.79
N CYS A 429 -7.28 6.73 -7.09
CA CYS A 429 -6.04 6.41 -7.78
C CYS A 429 -5.08 7.61 -7.88
N ARG A 430 -5.50 8.82 -7.50
CA ARG A 430 -4.76 10.07 -7.69
C ARG A 430 -3.30 9.98 -7.20
N HIS A 431 -3.09 9.60 -5.95
CA HIS A 431 -1.74 9.54 -5.37
C HIS A 431 -0.86 8.46 -6.01
N ALA A 432 -1.42 7.33 -6.41
CA ALA A 432 -0.68 6.31 -7.14
C ALA A 432 -0.25 6.85 -8.52
N LEU A 433 -1.14 7.54 -9.22
CA LEU A 433 -0.86 8.16 -10.52
C LEU A 433 0.17 9.30 -10.43
N GLU A 434 0.14 10.11 -9.36
CA GLU A 434 1.17 11.12 -9.07
C GLU A 434 2.56 10.48 -8.91
N ARG A 435 2.66 9.41 -8.13
CA ARG A 435 3.93 8.68 -7.94
C ARG A 435 4.42 7.99 -9.20
N LEU A 436 3.50 7.47 -10.01
CA LEU A 436 3.82 6.87 -11.31
C LEU A 436 4.32 7.93 -12.31
N ARG A 437 3.72 9.13 -12.32
CA ARG A 437 4.22 10.28 -13.09
C ARG A 437 5.65 10.62 -12.68
N ASP A 438 5.89 10.76 -11.39
CA ASP A 438 7.19 11.15 -10.87
C ASP A 438 8.24 10.07 -11.17
N ALA A 439 7.88 8.79 -11.08
CA ALA A 439 8.73 7.66 -11.49
C ALA A 439 9.04 7.68 -12.99
N ALA A 440 8.04 7.98 -13.84
CA ALA A 440 8.24 8.11 -15.29
C ALA A 440 9.14 9.29 -15.65
N ALA A 441 8.92 10.45 -15.02
CA ALA A 441 9.75 11.64 -15.20
C ALA A 441 11.20 11.38 -14.76
N LEU A 442 11.40 10.76 -13.60
CA LEU A 442 12.74 10.41 -13.10
C LEU A 442 13.45 9.44 -14.05
N ARG A 443 12.76 8.39 -14.53
CA ARG A 443 13.33 7.46 -15.52
C ARG A 443 13.78 8.18 -16.78
N ASN A 444 12.96 9.07 -17.31
CA ASN A 444 13.28 9.82 -18.53
C ASN A 444 14.45 10.79 -18.29
N ALA A 445 14.50 11.46 -17.13
CA ALA A 445 15.62 12.32 -16.74
C ALA A 445 16.94 11.53 -16.63
N VAL A 446 16.95 10.37 -15.97
CA VAL A 446 18.14 9.51 -15.87
C VAL A 446 18.61 9.03 -17.24
N ARG A 447 17.68 8.65 -18.14
CA ARG A 447 18.02 8.28 -19.53
C ARG A 447 18.62 9.44 -20.29
N PHE A 448 17.99 10.61 -20.23
CA PHE A 448 18.50 11.82 -20.88
C PHE A 448 19.89 12.18 -20.38
N ASP A 449 20.10 12.08 -19.06
CA ASP A 449 21.37 12.40 -18.45
C ASP A 449 22.48 11.45 -18.90
N THR A 450 22.18 10.14 -18.91
CA THR A 450 23.08 9.10 -19.41
C THR A 450 23.42 9.33 -20.88
N ALA A 451 22.44 9.71 -21.71
CA ALA A 451 22.69 10.01 -23.12
C ALA A 451 23.64 11.21 -23.30
N CYS A 452 23.47 12.27 -22.51
CA CYS A 452 24.37 13.43 -22.53
C CYS A 452 25.79 13.08 -22.09
N ASP A 453 25.94 12.19 -21.11
CA ASP A 453 27.25 11.68 -20.69
C ASP A 453 27.92 10.91 -21.85
N ARG A 454 27.19 10.04 -22.57
CA ARG A 454 27.71 9.33 -23.75
C ARG A 454 28.11 10.26 -24.91
N LEU A 455 27.34 11.33 -25.13
CA LEU A 455 27.65 12.34 -26.13
C LEU A 455 28.96 13.08 -25.78
N GLY A 456 29.15 13.43 -24.50
CA GLY A 456 30.37 14.06 -24.00
C GLY A 456 31.60 13.16 -24.13
N GLU A 457 31.48 11.89 -23.74
CA GLU A 457 32.51 10.86 -23.92
C GLU A 457 32.90 10.72 -25.41
N HIS A 458 31.91 10.56 -26.29
CA HIS A 458 32.14 10.44 -27.73
C HIS A 458 32.87 11.64 -28.32
N LEU A 459 32.47 12.87 -27.97
CA LEU A 459 33.12 14.08 -28.46
C LEU A 459 34.58 14.17 -28.00
N ARG A 460 34.85 13.84 -26.72
CA ARG A 460 36.21 13.88 -26.16
C ARG A 460 37.11 12.84 -26.81
N ASP A 461 36.62 11.61 -26.96
CA ASP A 461 37.36 10.53 -27.62
C ASP A 461 37.74 10.92 -29.06
N CYS A 462 36.80 11.53 -29.79
CA CYS A 462 37.06 12.02 -31.14
C CYS A 462 38.06 13.19 -31.16
N ALA A 463 37.96 14.13 -30.21
CA ALA A 463 38.90 15.25 -30.11
C ALA A 463 40.33 14.78 -29.76
N MET A 464 40.48 13.77 -28.91
CA MET A 464 41.80 13.20 -28.58
C MET A 464 42.39 12.38 -29.72
N ALA A 465 41.54 11.75 -30.52
CA ALA A 465 41.93 10.95 -31.67
C ALA A 465 42.17 11.77 -32.94
N ILE A 466 41.91 13.08 -32.93
CA ILE A 466 41.81 13.94 -34.13
C ILE A 466 43.05 13.89 -35.03
N ASP A 467 44.23 13.75 -34.45
CA ASP A 467 45.52 13.73 -35.17
C ASP A 467 45.93 12.32 -35.65
N ARG A 468 45.10 11.30 -35.40
CA ARG A 468 45.41 9.92 -35.79
C ARG A 468 45.29 9.73 -37.31
N GLN A 469 46.22 9.00 -37.89
CA GLN A 469 46.17 8.63 -39.33
C GLN A 469 44.96 7.76 -39.69
N ASP A 470 44.45 7.00 -38.73
CA ASP A 470 43.28 6.13 -38.86
C ASP A 470 41.99 6.77 -38.32
N PHE A 471 41.97 8.09 -38.09
CA PHE A 471 40.83 8.79 -37.49
C PHE A 471 39.50 8.48 -38.19
N ASP A 472 39.47 8.44 -39.52
CA ASP A 472 38.27 8.12 -40.30
C ASP A 472 37.64 6.77 -39.89
N THR A 473 38.49 5.77 -39.65
CA THR A 473 38.06 4.42 -39.23
C THR A 473 37.67 4.43 -37.75
N PHE A 474 38.42 5.16 -36.93
CA PHE A 474 38.12 5.35 -35.50
C PHE A 474 36.78 6.05 -35.28
N TYR A 475 36.50 7.14 -36.00
CA TYR A 475 35.27 7.91 -35.90
C TYR A 475 34.05 7.09 -36.33
N ALA A 476 34.16 6.35 -37.43
CA ALA A 476 33.09 5.44 -37.87
C ALA A 476 32.77 4.39 -36.80
N ALA A 477 33.79 3.79 -36.19
CA ALA A 477 33.63 2.82 -35.10
C ALA A 477 33.05 3.46 -33.83
N SER A 478 33.55 4.63 -33.42
CA SER A 478 33.08 5.37 -32.24
C SER A 478 31.63 5.81 -32.39
N ARG A 479 31.23 6.26 -33.59
CA ARG A 479 29.84 6.60 -33.92
C ARG A 479 28.92 5.38 -33.88
N ALA A 480 29.37 4.24 -34.39
CA ALA A 480 28.61 2.99 -34.31
C ALA A 480 28.40 2.53 -32.86
N ALA A 481 29.43 2.65 -32.02
CA ALA A 481 29.34 2.38 -30.59
C ALA A 481 28.36 3.34 -29.88
N LEU A 482 28.44 4.64 -30.16
CA LEU A 482 27.48 5.63 -29.63
C LEU A 482 26.05 5.28 -30.05
N HIS A 483 25.83 4.93 -31.33
CA HIS A 483 24.52 4.51 -31.80
C HIS A 483 23.98 3.31 -31.03
N GLN A 484 24.80 2.27 -30.83
CA GLN A 484 24.42 1.10 -30.05
C GLN A 484 24.05 1.47 -28.61
N GLN A 485 24.87 2.27 -27.94
CA GLN A 485 24.61 2.69 -26.55
C GLN A 485 23.30 3.47 -26.43
N LEU A 486 23.05 4.41 -27.36
CA LEU A 486 21.80 5.18 -27.38
C LEU A 486 20.60 4.30 -27.73
N ALA A 487 20.77 3.33 -28.62
CA ALA A 487 19.73 2.37 -28.98
C ALA A 487 19.29 1.53 -27.78
N GLU A 488 20.25 0.93 -27.08
CA GLU A 488 20.01 0.13 -25.87
C GLU A 488 19.31 0.97 -24.79
N LEU A 489 19.77 2.21 -24.59
CA LEU A 489 19.22 3.15 -23.61
C LEU A 489 17.75 3.50 -23.89
N HIS A 490 17.36 3.55 -25.17
CA HIS A 490 16.00 3.87 -25.63
C HIS A 490 15.16 2.64 -26.02
N GLY A 491 15.66 1.43 -25.78
CA GLY A 491 14.91 0.18 -26.00
C GLY A 491 14.80 -0.25 -27.46
N TRP A 492 15.73 0.18 -28.32
CA TRP A 492 15.81 -0.27 -29.71
C TRP A 492 16.62 -1.58 -29.82
N PRO A 493 16.17 -2.55 -30.65
CA PRO A 493 16.87 -3.81 -30.82
C PRO A 493 18.22 -3.59 -31.50
N VAL A 494 19.31 -3.96 -30.84
CA VAL A 494 20.66 -3.89 -31.41
C VAL A 494 20.96 -5.17 -32.21
N PRO A 495 21.43 -5.07 -33.47
CA PRO A 495 21.90 -6.25 -34.19
C PRO A 495 23.15 -6.83 -33.52
N VAL A 496 23.07 -8.09 -33.08
CA VAL A 496 24.21 -8.82 -32.52
C VAL A 496 25.16 -9.19 -33.67
N ALA A 497 26.32 -8.54 -33.72
CA ALA A 497 27.38 -8.92 -34.65
C ALA A 497 27.88 -10.34 -34.32
N GLY A 498 27.52 -11.33 -35.13
CA GLY A 498 28.03 -12.70 -34.98
C GLY A 498 27.21 -13.86 -35.53
N ILE A 499 25.98 -13.65 -36.00
CA ILE A 499 25.22 -14.74 -36.64
C ILE A 499 25.35 -14.58 -38.15
N GLN A 500 26.07 -15.52 -38.79
CA GLN A 500 26.06 -15.66 -40.24
C GLN A 500 24.61 -15.62 -40.73
N ALA A 501 24.32 -14.75 -41.70
CA ALA A 501 23.06 -14.69 -42.39
C ALA A 501 22.75 -16.06 -43.01
N GLY A 502 22.03 -16.87 -42.26
CA GLY A 502 21.71 -18.25 -42.56
C GLY A 502 20.54 -18.67 -41.69
N ALA A 503 19.33 -18.48 -42.23
CA ALA A 503 18.06 -18.95 -41.71
C ALA A 503 17.63 -18.37 -40.33
N ALA A 504 17.11 -17.13 -40.33
CA ALA A 504 16.22 -16.65 -39.26
C ALA A 504 14.81 -16.49 -39.83
N GLY A 505 13.84 -17.16 -39.21
CA GLY A 505 12.44 -17.18 -39.64
C GLY A 505 11.68 -15.87 -39.38
N ASP A 506 10.66 -15.68 -40.20
CA ASP A 506 9.76 -14.54 -40.45
C ASP A 506 9.06 -13.82 -39.27
N ALA A 507 9.37 -14.13 -38.01
CA ALA A 507 8.54 -13.73 -36.87
C ALA A 507 9.06 -12.56 -36.01
N GLY A 508 10.37 -12.25 -36.05
CA GLY A 508 10.98 -11.26 -35.14
C GLY A 508 11.30 -9.88 -35.74
N GLU A 509 11.46 -9.77 -37.05
CA GLU A 509 12.05 -8.59 -37.70
C GLU A 509 11.03 -7.56 -38.22
N ARG A 510 9.73 -7.89 -38.18
CA ARG A 510 8.65 -7.03 -38.74
C ARG A 510 8.29 -5.80 -37.90
N GLY A 511 8.79 -5.66 -36.67
CA GLY A 511 8.46 -4.55 -35.76
C GLY A 511 9.39 -3.35 -35.79
N ALA A 512 10.50 -3.39 -36.53
CA ALA A 512 11.46 -2.29 -36.60
C ALA A 512 11.15 -1.35 -37.79
N PRO A 513 11.06 -0.01 -37.60
CA PRO A 513 10.90 0.94 -38.70
C PRO A 513 11.95 0.69 -39.79
N ALA A 514 11.59 0.90 -41.06
CA ALA A 514 12.51 0.71 -42.19
C ALA A 514 13.83 1.49 -42.02
N LEU A 515 13.76 2.67 -41.38
CA LEU A 515 14.89 3.48 -40.96
C LEU A 515 15.85 2.74 -40.02
N TRP A 516 15.35 2.01 -39.02
CA TRP A 516 16.17 1.23 -38.10
C TRP A 516 16.83 0.04 -38.77
N ARG A 517 16.09 -0.66 -39.65
CA ARG A 517 16.63 -1.77 -40.46
C ARG A 517 17.77 -1.30 -41.37
N SER A 518 17.62 -0.12 -41.99
CA SER A 518 18.66 0.48 -42.83
C SER A 518 19.90 0.91 -42.04
N ALA A 519 19.72 1.51 -40.85
CA ALA A 519 20.83 1.90 -39.97
C ALA A 519 21.62 0.68 -39.45
N SER A 520 20.91 -0.41 -39.12
CA SER A 520 21.47 -1.70 -38.69
C SER A 520 22.29 -2.39 -39.79
N ALA A 521 21.82 -2.33 -41.03
CA ALA A 521 22.53 -2.88 -42.18
C ALA A 521 23.83 -2.11 -42.48
N VAL A 522 23.83 -0.79 -42.28
CA VAL A 522 25.01 0.08 -42.44
C VAL A 522 26.08 -0.21 -41.39
N THR A 523 25.69 -0.42 -40.13
CA THR A 523 26.63 -0.80 -39.06
C THR A 523 27.19 -2.21 -39.24
N ALA A 524 26.38 -3.17 -39.66
CA ALA A 524 26.82 -4.54 -39.96
C ALA A 524 27.78 -4.61 -41.17
N ALA A 525 27.51 -3.86 -42.23
CA ALA A 525 28.38 -3.77 -43.41
C ALA A 525 29.75 -3.12 -43.10
N GLY A 526 29.78 -2.19 -42.14
CA GLY A 526 31.03 -1.57 -41.65
C GLY A 526 31.91 -2.51 -40.83
N ALA A 527 31.34 -3.56 -40.22
CA ALA A 527 32.08 -4.53 -39.40
C ALA A 527 32.65 -5.72 -40.19
N GLY A 528 32.08 -6.05 -41.36
CA GLY A 528 32.37 -7.29 -42.09
C GLY A 528 33.34 -7.18 -43.29
N ALA A 529 33.59 -5.99 -43.84
CA ALA A 529 34.46 -5.81 -45.00
C ALA A 529 35.47 -4.69 -44.76
N GLY A 530 36.75 -4.96 -45.02
CA GLY A 530 37.88 -4.08 -44.71
C GLY A 530 37.62 -2.59 -44.96
N ALA A 531 38.07 -1.76 -44.01
CA ALA A 531 37.78 -0.33 -43.84
C ALA A 531 37.92 0.57 -45.07
N ALA A 532 38.55 0.13 -46.16
CA ALA A 532 38.65 0.85 -47.42
C ALA A 532 37.41 0.74 -48.33
N ALA A 533 36.56 -0.28 -48.17
CA ALA A 533 35.38 -0.49 -49.02
C ALA A 533 34.11 0.22 -48.52
N GLY A 534 33.99 0.46 -47.19
CA GLY A 534 32.82 1.10 -46.58
C GLY A 534 32.65 2.59 -46.93
N ALA A 535 33.76 3.30 -47.13
CA ALA A 535 33.74 4.73 -47.50
C ALA A 535 33.12 5.00 -48.89
N LEU A 536 33.17 4.01 -49.80
CA LEU A 536 32.57 4.09 -51.14
C LEU A 536 31.11 3.61 -51.18
N ALA A 537 30.64 2.90 -50.15
CA ALA A 537 29.28 2.37 -50.10
C ALA A 537 28.25 3.45 -49.75
N GLY A 538 28.56 4.39 -48.85
CA GLY A 538 27.61 5.42 -48.40
C GLY A 538 27.15 6.39 -49.51
N ALA A 539 28.04 6.78 -50.42
CA ALA A 539 27.69 7.65 -51.56
C ALA A 539 27.04 6.89 -52.73
N LYS A 540 27.32 5.59 -52.88
CA LYS A 540 26.71 4.75 -53.92
C LYS A 540 25.36 4.17 -53.51
N PHE A 541 25.05 4.04 -52.23
CA PHE A 541 23.76 3.53 -51.76
C PHE A 541 22.60 4.50 -52.01
N GLY A 542 22.82 5.82 -51.88
CA GLY A 542 21.79 6.82 -52.22
C GLY A 542 21.41 6.82 -53.69
N ALA A 543 22.37 6.56 -54.59
CA ALA A 543 22.13 6.45 -56.03
C ALA A 543 21.65 5.05 -56.48
N ALA A 544 22.05 3.99 -55.77
CA ALA A 544 21.61 2.62 -56.07
C ALA A 544 20.18 2.32 -55.59
N LEU A 545 19.71 2.98 -54.52
CA LEU A 545 18.31 2.88 -54.08
C LEU A 545 17.37 3.54 -55.10
N ASP A 546 17.76 4.70 -55.66
CA ASP A 546 17.00 5.42 -56.69
C ASP A 546 16.81 4.62 -57.99
N ILE A 547 17.76 3.73 -58.31
CA ILE A 547 17.71 2.86 -59.49
C ILE A 547 16.98 1.53 -59.22
N ALA A 548 16.94 1.07 -57.96
CA ALA A 548 16.28 -0.18 -57.58
C ALA A 548 14.78 -0.06 -57.27
N THR A 549 14.27 1.14 -56.94
CA THR A 549 12.85 1.37 -56.57
C THR A 549 12.08 2.29 -57.51
N GLY A 550 12.67 2.71 -58.63
CA GLY A 550 11.95 3.45 -59.68
C GLY A 550 11.49 4.85 -59.29
N GLY A 551 12.21 5.55 -58.40
CA GLY A 551 11.99 6.97 -58.11
C GLY A 551 10.72 7.34 -57.33
N ALA A 552 10.06 6.38 -56.66
CA ALA A 552 8.78 6.62 -55.98
C ALA A 552 8.87 6.91 -54.46
N THR A 553 10.04 6.90 -53.83
CA THR A 553 10.19 7.12 -52.37
C THR A 553 11.07 8.33 -52.06
N LEU A 554 10.58 9.53 -52.33
CA LEU A 554 11.27 10.79 -52.03
C LEU A 554 11.36 11.13 -50.51
N GLY A 555 10.78 10.31 -49.61
CA GLY A 555 10.74 10.55 -48.17
C GLY A 555 11.68 9.68 -47.30
N ALA A 556 11.96 8.44 -47.70
CA ALA A 556 12.72 7.49 -46.86
C ALA A 556 14.25 7.58 -47.08
N GLY A 557 14.70 7.98 -48.28
CA GLY A 557 16.11 8.10 -48.62
C GLY A 557 16.84 9.26 -47.93
N THR A 558 16.11 10.30 -47.50
CA THR A 558 16.70 11.52 -46.92
C THR A 558 17.04 11.36 -45.43
N MET A 559 16.30 10.56 -44.65
CA MET A 559 16.62 10.30 -43.25
C MET A 559 17.73 9.24 -43.08
N ALA A 560 17.76 8.18 -43.89
CA ALA A 560 18.90 7.26 -43.94
C ALA A 560 20.15 7.91 -44.57
N GLY A 561 19.96 8.79 -45.56
CA GLY A 561 21.01 9.63 -46.15
C GLY A 561 21.61 10.64 -45.16
N ALA A 562 20.84 11.13 -44.18
CA ALA A 562 21.35 12.01 -43.13
C ALA A 562 22.31 11.30 -42.16
N LEU A 563 22.16 9.99 -41.96
CA LEU A 563 23.04 9.17 -41.11
C LEU A 563 24.32 8.71 -41.84
N GLY A 564 24.25 8.48 -43.16
CA GLY A 564 25.44 8.11 -43.96
C GLY A 564 26.24 9.29 -44.50
N GLY A 565 25.58 10.40 -44.87
CA GLY A 565 26.21 11.55 -45.52
C GLY A 565 26.98 12.48 -44.57
N ALA A 566 26.71 12.42 -43.26
CA ALA A 566 27.44 13.22 -42.26
C ALA A 566 28.92 12.84 -42.20
N VAL A 567 29.24 11.54 -42.28
CA VAL A 567 30.62 11.04 -42.21
C VAL A 567 31.49 11.64 -43.32
N ALA A 568 31.03 11.61 -44.56
CA ALA A 568 31.77 12.18 -45.71
C ALA A 568 31.94 13.71 -45.62
N TRP A 569 30.97 14.41 -45.02
CA TRP A 569 30.99 15.86 -44.90
C TRP A 569 31.87 16.34 -43.74
N VAL A 570 31.84 15.65 -42.60
CA VAL A 570 32.79 15.86 -41.49
C VAL A 570 34.22 15.58 -41.98
N MET A 571 34.43 14.48 -42.70
CA MET A 571 35.73 14.12 -43.31
C MET A 571 36.30 15.19 -44.24
N GLN A 572 35.47 16.00 -44.91
CA GLN A 572 35.94 17.04 -45.84
C GLN A 572 36.52 18.27 -45.13
N ALA A 573 35.96 18.67 -43.98
CA ALA A 573 36.46 19.81 -43.21
C ALA A 573 37.85 19.53 -42.61
N TRP A 574 38.14 18.27 -42.28
CA TRP A 574 39.33 17.86 -41.53
C TRP A 574 40.60 17.77 -42.38
N ARG A 575 40.45 17.59 -43.70
CA ARG A 575 41.57 17.62 -44.65
C ARG A 575 42.23 19.00 -44.77
N ARG A 576 41.66 20.05 -44.15
CA ARG A 576 42.23 21.40 -44.11
C ARG A 576 43.06 21.60 -42.84
N LYS A 577 44.37 21.79 -43.01
CA LYS A 577 45.36 21.95 -41.93
C LYS A 577 45.01 23.16 -41.05
N GLY A 578 44.81 22.96 -39.73
CA GLY A 578 44.61 24.03 -38.74
C GLY A 578 43.17 24.31 -38.28
N GLN A 579 42.24 23.35 -38.38
CA GLN A 579 40.82 23.53 -38.03
C GLN A 579 40.28 22.51 -36.99
N HIS A 580 41.02 22.24 -35.91
CA HIS A 580 40.64 21.20 -34.92
C HIS A 580 39.33 21.54 -34.18
N ASP A 581 39.08 22.83 -33.91
CA ASP A 581 37.86 23.27 -33.21
C ASP A 581 36.61 23.15 -34.10
N GLU A 582 36.73 23.45 -35.39
CA GLU A 582 35.66 23.23 -36.37
C GLU A 582 35.35 21.74 -36.52
N ALA A 583 36.39 20.90 -36.50
CA ALA A 583 36.26 19.46 -36.54
C ALA A 583 35.51 18.90 -35.31
N ALA A 584 35.89 19.30 -34.10
CA ALA A 584 35.19 18.96 -32.86
C ALA A 584 33.73 19.45 -32.88
N ARG A 585 33.48 20.65 -33.42
CA ARG A 585 32.13 21.19 -33.58
C ARG A 585 31.25 20.32 -34.44
N ARG A 586 31.75 19.85 -35.58
CA ARG A 586 30.99 18.96 -36.46
C ARG A 586 30.65 17.63 -35.80
N VAL A 587 31.56 17.06 -35.01
CA VAL A 587 31.30 15.85 -34.24
C VAL A 587 30.19 16.08 -33.22
N ALA A 588 30.23 17.22 -32.51
CA ALA A 588 29.20 17.58 -31.54
C ALA A 588 27.82 17.82 -32.20
N GLU A 589 27.79 18.48 -33.36
CA GLU A 589 26.56 18.70 -34.15
C GLU A 589 25.92 17.38 -34.59
N ASP A 590 26.73 16.44 -35.11
CA ASP A 590 26.26 15.12 -35.53
C ASP A 590 25.78 14.27 -34.34
N ALA A 591 26.55 14.25 -33.25
CA ALA A 591 26.20 13.50 -32.06
C ALA A 591 24.87 13.98 -31.44
N LEU A 592 24.68 15.29 -31.29
CA LEU A 592 23.43 15.86 -30.77
C LEU A 592 22.23 15.55 -31.67
N ALA A 593 22.39 15.75 -32.99
CA ALA A 593 21.33 15.43 -33.95
C ALA A 593 20.94 13.94 -33.90
N HIS A 594 21.94 13.06 -33.74
CA HIS A 594 21.74 11.62 -33.66
C HIS A 594 20.98 11.20 -32.40
N TYR A 595 21.32 11.78 -31.24
CA TYR A 595 20.56 11.58 -30.01
C TYR A 595 19.10 12.03 -30.16
N LEU A 596 18.87 13.25 -30.68
CA LEU A 596 17.53 13.79 -30.87
C LEU A 596 16.68 12.90 -31.79
N ALA A 597 17.28 12.36 -32.84
CA ALA A 597 16.62 11.41 -33.73
C ALA A 597 16.25 10.10 -33.01
N ILE A 598 17.18 9.47 -32.28
CA ILE A 598 16.92 8.20 -31.58
C ILE A 598 15.86 8.35 -30.48
N ALA A 599 15.92 9.44 -29.70
CA ALA A 599 15.02 9.69 -28.59
C ALA A 599 13.55 9.92 -29.03
N HIS A 600 13.36 10.36 -30.28
CA HIS A 600 12.05 10.67 -30.88
C HIS A 600 11.62 9.69 -31.97
N LEU A 601 12.45 8.68 -32.29
CA LEU A 601 12.14 7.72 -33.34
C LEU A 601 10.83 6.96 -33.04
N GLY A 602 9.98 6.85 -34.06
CA GLY A 602 8.70 6.14 -33.99
C GLY A 602 7.66 6.76 -33.04
N ARG A 603 7.76 8.07 -32.75
CA ARG A 603 6.80 8.82 -31.92
C ARG A 603 5.85 9.71 -32.73
N ASP A 604 6.11 9.85 -34.04
CA ASP A 604 5.31 10.59 -35.00
C ASP A 604 4.69 9.60 -36.03
N ALA A 605 3.45 9.86 -36.46
CA ALA A 605 2.67 8.98 -37.33
C ALA A 605 3.30 8.76 -38.72
N ASP A 606 3.92 9.80 -39.27
CA ASP A 606 4.49 9.80 -40.63
C ASP A 606 5.71 8.86 -40.79
N ALA A 607 6.32 8.41 -39.69
CA ALA A 607 7.44 7.46 -39.75
C ALA A 607 6.98 5.99 -39.89
N GLY A 608 5.70 5.70 -39.64
CA GLY A 608 5.13 4.35 -39.66
C GLY A 608 4.30 4.02 -40.92
N ALA A 609 3.72 5.02 -41.57
CA ALA A 609 2.79 4.82 -42.68
C ALA A 609 3.43 4.25 -43.97
N ASP A 610 4.74 4.45 -44.17
CA ASP A 610 5.45 3.94 -45.36
C ASP A 610 5.80 2.43 -45.29
N ALA A 611 5.48 1.73 -44.18
CA ALA A 611 5.88 0.33 -43.99
C ALA A 611 4.82 -0.72 -44.40
N ASP A 612 3.54 -0.34 -44.53
CA ASP A 612 2.43 -1.28 -44.75
C ASP A 612 1.79 -1.20 -46.15
N ALA A 613 2.34 -0.38 -47.07
CA ALA A 613 1.76 -0.18 -48.40
C ALA A 613 2.20 -1.20 -49.47
N ASP A 614 2.63 -2.41 -49.08
CA ASP A 614 3.11 -3.45 -50.01
C ASP A 614 2.04 -4.48 -50.40
N ASN A 615 0.74 -4.17 -50.30
CA ASN A 615 -0.27 -5.06 -50.87
C ASN A 615 -1.55 -4.37 -51.35
N VAL A 616 -2.01 -4.88 -52.50
CA VAL A 616 -3.24 -4.56 -53.25
C VAL A 616 -3.11 -3.44 -54.29
N GLY A 617 -2.87 -3.85 -55.55
CA GLY A 617 -3.21 -3.04 -56.71
C GLY A 617 -4.72 -3.03 -56.96
N ASP A 618 -5.28 -1.86 -57.27
CA ASP A 618 -6.08 -1.60 -58.47
C ASP A 618 -6.36 -0.08 -58.58
N ALA A 619 -6.75 0.35 -59.77
CA ALA A 619 -6.75 1.70 -60.30
C ALA A 619 -7.58 2.79 -59.57
N GLY A 620 -7.02 4.01 -59.57
CA GLY A 620 -7.71 5.23 -60.03
C GLY A 620 -8.64 5.99 -59.07
N ALA A 621 -8.11 7.01 -58.37
CA ALA A 621 -8.77 8.32 -58.14
C ALA A 621 -7.79 9.30 -57.45
N PRO A 622 -7.78 10.62 -57.79
CA PRO A 622 -6.93 11.60 -57.14
C PRO A 622 -7.64 12.13 -55.88
N VAL A 623 -7.07 11.89 -54.69
CA VAL A 623 -7.55 12.50 -53.43
C VAL A 623 -6.47 13.43 -52.90
N GLY A 624 -6.92 14.61 -52.52
CA GLY A 624 -6.16 15.81 -52.22
C GLY A 624 -5.01 15.63 -51.22
N SER A 625 -3.93 16.32 -51.56
CA SER A 625 -2.80 16.68 -50.73
C SER A 625 -3.21 17.14 -49.33
N ALA A 626 -3.02 16.27 -48.33
CA ALA A 626 -2.74 16.68 -46.96
C ALA A 626 -1.23 16.55 -46.77
N ALA A 627 -0.60 17.65 -46.38
CA ALA A 627 0.84 17.85 -46.43
C ALA A 627 1.63 16.80 -45.63
N ALA A 628 2.48 16.04 -46.33
CA ALA A 628 3.60 15.34 -45.72
C ALA A 628 4.46 16.37 -44.96
N GLN A 629 4.46 16.33 -43.63
CA GLN A 629 5.38 17.15 -42.86
C GLN A 629 6.78 16.55 -43.00
N PRO A 630 7.79 17.35 -43.38
CA PRO A 630 9.13 16.83 -43.60
C PRO A 630 9.67 16.24 -42.30
N ALA A 631 10.37 15.12 -42.42
CA ALA A 631 11.24 14.55 -41.39
C ALA A 631 11.90 15.68 -40.57
N ARG A 632 11.66 15.71 -39.25
CA ARG A 632 12.13 16.81 -38.40
C ARG A 632 13.61 17.07 -38.63
N GLY A 633 13.96 18.32 -38.90
CA GLY A 633 15.31 18.77 -39.20
C GLY A 633 16.25 18.77 -37.98
N TRP A 634 16.36 17.66 -37.23
CA TRP A 634 17.19 17.60 -36.01
C TRP A 634 18.62 18.07 -36.23
N ARG A 635 19.16 17.85 -37.44
CA ARG A 635 20.47 18.36 -37.83
C ARG A 635 20.51 19.87 -37.97
N SER A 636 19.51 20.51 -38.59
CA SER A 636 19.48 21.97 -38.67
C SER A 636 19.33 22.59 -37.29
N GLU A 637 18.54 21.95 -36.40
CA GLU A 637 18.40 22.42 -35.02
C GLU A 637 19.67 22.26 -34.21
N ALA A 638 20.34 21.11 -34.31
CA ALA A 638 21.62 20.91 -33.64
C ALA A 638 22.69 21.91 -34.13
N VAL A 639 22.79 22.13 -35.45
CA VAL A 639 23.74 23.09 -36.03
C VAL A 639 23.44 24.52 -35.56
N ALA A 640 22.18 24.94 -35.57
CA ALA A 640 21.77 26.26 -35.12
C ALA A 640 22.06 26.46 -33.62
N GLU A 641 21.76 25.46 -32.79
CA GLU A 641 21.97 25.54 -31.35
C GLU A 641 23.45 25.56 -30.97
N LEU A 642 24.25 24.67 -31.58
CA LEU A 642 25.70 24.64 -31.32
C LEU A 642 26.39 25.88 -31.86
N ALA A 643 25.91 26.51 -32.93
CA ALA A 643 26.45 27.79 -33.40
C ALA A 643 26.40 28.89 -32.34
N VAL A 644 25.34 28.90 -31.53
CA VAL A 644 25.17 29.89 -30.45
C VAL A 644 25.97 29.49 -29.20
N ARG A 645 26.04 28.19 -28.89
CA ARG A 645 26.61 27.67 -27.63
C ARG A 645 28.05 27.18 -27.73
N TRP A 646 28.68 27.28 -28.90
CA TRP A 646 29.99 26.67 -29.15
C TRP A 646 31.07 27.07 -28.12
N ALA A 647 31.10 28.34 -27.70
CA ALA A 647 32.06 28.82 -26.70
C ALA A 647 32.01 28.02 -25.38
N SER A 648 30.83 27.54 -24.98
CA SER A 648 30.68 26.68 -23.79
C SER A 648 31.22 25.27 -24.02
N PHE A 649 31.03 24.71 -25.22
CA PHE A 649 31.60 23.41 -25.60
C PHE A 649 33.12 23.47 -25.71
N GLU A 650 33.66 24.52 -26.32
CA GLU A 650 35.10 24.76 -26.45
C GLU A 650 35.77 24.87 -25.07
N SER A 651 35.20 25.68 -24.17
CA SER A 651 35.66 25.77 -22.78
C SER A 651 35.60 24.42 -22.05
N ALA A 652 34.57 23.62 -22.29
CA ALA A 652 34.40 22.31 -21.66
C ALA A 652 35.34 21.24 -22.25
N LEU A 653 35.68 21.33 -23.53
CA LEU A 653 36.59 20.43 -24.22
C LEU A 653 38.04 20.60 -23.75
N HIS A 654 38.44 21.84 -23.45
CA HIS A 654 39.77 22.16 -22.93
C HIS A 654 39.89 22.02 -21.41
N ALA A 655 38.78 21.82 -20.70
CA ALA A 655 38.81 21.56 -19.27
C ALA A 655 39.31 20.13 -18.98
N PRO A 656 40.18 19.92 -17.97
CA PRO A 656 40.57 18.58 -17.55
C PRO A 656 39.33 17.80 -17.08
N PRO A 657 39.26 16.47 -17.33
CA PRO A 657 38.13 15.66 -16.89
C PRO A 657 37.98 15.76 -15.36
N PRO A 658 36.76 15.98 -14.83
CA PRO A 658 36.58 16.23 -13.40
C PRO A 658 36.93 14.99 -12.57
N ALA A 659 37.66 15.18 -11.46
CA ALA A 659 37.97 14.12 -10.50
C ALA A 659 36.73 13.63 -9.73
N ALA A 660 35.71 14.48 -9.61
CA ALA A 660 34.38 14.17 -9.09
C ALA A 660 33.37 15.19 -9.65
N GLY A 661 32.14 14.75 -9.94
CA GLY A 661 31.09 15.58 -10.53
C GLY A 661 30.81 15.23 -12.00
N ARG A 662 29.81 15.91 -12.57
CA ARG A 662 29.34 15.65 -13.94
C ARG A 662 30.28 16.28 -14.96
N ASP A 663 30.51 15.59 -16.07
CA ASP A 663 31.34 16.06 -17.16
C ASP A 663 30.84 17.41 -17.72
N PRO A 664 31.68 18.47 -17.80
CA PRO A 664 31.32 19.75 -18.42
C PRO A 664 30.75 19.61 -19.83
N LEU A 665 31.22 18.65 -20.63
CA LEU A 665 30.68 18.40 -21.97
C LEU A 665 29.27 17.82 -21.90
N ALA A 666 29.00 16.93 -20.95
CA ALA A 666 27.66 16.40 -20.73
C ALA A 666 26.68 17.49 -20.32
N VAL A 667 27.10 18.43 -19.46
CA VAL A 667 26.31 19.61 -19.08
C VAL A 667 26.02 20.50 -20.29
N ALA A 668 27.00 20.70 -21.17
CA ALA A 668 26.82 21.48 -22.40
C ALA A 668 25.84 20.82 -23.38
N PHE A 669 25.94 19.50 -23.59
CA PHE A 669 24.98 18.73 -24.37
C PHE A 669 23.57 18.75 -23.78
N GLN A 670 23.47 18.60 -22.45
CA GLN A 670 22.19 18.68 -21.74
C GLN A 670 21.53 20.04 -21.96
N ALA A 671 22.27 21.14 -21.82
CA ALA A 671 21.74 22.49 -22.04
C ALA A 671 21.26 22.72 -23.49
N ALA A 672 22.04 22.26 -24.48
CA ALA A 672 21.69 22.39 -25.89
C ALA A 672 20.45 21.55 -26.25
N ALA A 673 20.42 20.27 -25.86
CA ALA A 673 19.30 19.38 -26.12
C ALA A 673 18.02 19.87 -25.42
N SER A 674 18.11 20.30 -24.15
CA SER A 674 16.98 20.84 -23.40
C SER A 674 16.41 22.09 -24.06
N HIS A 675 17.24 22.98 -24.59
CA HIS A 675 16.77 24.19 -25.27
C HIS A 675 16.05 23.86 -26.59
N ILE A 676 16.61 22.94 -27.40
CA ILE A 676 15.95 22.46 -28.61
C ILE A 676 14.59 21.84 -28.26
N MET A 677 14.56 20.90 -27.31
CA MET A 677 13.31 20.24 -26.91
C MET A 677 12.29 21.24 -26.33
N ALA A 678 12.73 22.22 -25.54
CA ALA A 678 11.85 23.26 -25.02
C ALA A 678 11.29 24.16 -26.12
N ARG A 679 12.04 24.45 -27.18
CA ARG A 679 11.53 25.24 -28.31
C ARG A 679 10.57 24.43 -29.19
N GLU A 680 10.90 23.18 -29.48
CA GLU A 680 10.11 22.30 -30.37
C GLU A 680 8.82 21.80 -29.72
N PHE A 681 8.83 21.59 -28.40
CA PHE A 681 7.72 20.95 -27.68
C PHE A 681 7.13 21.82 -26.57
N GLY A 682 7.56 23.08 -26.47
CA GLY A 682 7.26 23.95 -25.33
C GLY A 682 5.87 24.59 -25.31
N GLY A 683 5.14 24.26 -24.25
CA GLY A 683 4.21 25.10 -23.50
C GLY A 683 4.18 24.58 -22.03
N GLU A 684 4.24 25.46 -21.01
CA GLU A 684 4.36 25.22 -19.54
C GLU A 684 5.33 24.12 -19.00
N ALA A 685 5.80 23.18 -19.81
CA ALA A 685 6.61 22.00 -19.45
C ALA A 685 8.14 22.27 -19.42
N ALA A 686 8.58 23.42 -19.94
CA ALA A 686 10.00 23.78 -20.01
C ALA A 686 10.66 23.98 -18.64
N THR A 687 9.88 24.16 -17.56
CA THR A 687 10.37 24.35 -16.19
C THR A 687 10.94 23.08 -15.56
N ALA A 688 10.64 21.88 -16.07
CA ALA A 688 11.14 20.63 -15.51
C ALA A 688 12.58 20.26 -15.96
N LEU A 689 13.05 20.82 -17.08
CA LEU A 689 14.39 20.54 -17.63
C LEU A 689 15.48 21.50 -17.12
N ALA A 690 15.10 22.59 -16.44
CA ALA A 690 15.99 23.68 -16.03
C ALA A 690 16.43 23.64 -14.56
N ALA A 691 15.95 22.67 -13.77
CA ALA A 691 16.37 22.54 -12.37
C ALA A 691 17.59 21.61 -12.28
N PRO A 692 18.78 22.11 -11.88
CA PRO A 692 19.84 21.22 -11.43
C PRO A 692 19.34 20.49 -10.16
N ALA A 693 19.56 19.18 -10.12
CA ALA A 693 19.39 18.36 -8.92
C ALA A 693 20.37 18.79 -7.82
#